data_AF-A0A917GE11-F1
#
_entry.id   AF-A0A917GE11-F1
#
_cell.length_a   1.000
_cell.length_b   1.000
_cell.length_c   1.000
_cell.angle_alpha   90.00
_cell.angle_beta   90.00
_cell.angle_gamma   90.00
#
_symmetry.space_group_name_H-M   'P 1'
#
loop_
_entity.id
_entity.type
_entity.pdbx_description
1 polymer ?
#
loop_
_entity_poly.entity_id
_entity_poly.type
_entity_poly.pdbx_seq_one_letter_code
_entity_poly.pdbx_strand_id
1 'polypeptide(L)'
;MKNFACFLGLLIGFNSLAQVTIVVDEFPENTPENATVFISGNFDGWSGGKKEYQLEKKENSYFITFPESSENLTFKFTQGSWESAECTSQGLSIDNRSYAFNKPNDTIKIQIAGWDNLFDHENVSTATKNVSIISEDFEISQLDRKRRVWMYLPPNYKTSNKSFPVVYMHDAQNLFDKRTSSYSNEWEVDETLNKLFKEHNFELIVVGIDHGGDKRLDEYSPWKNDEYGGGEGDAYMEFIVNTLKPYVDNHYKTLTDKSNTAIIGSSMGGLISYYAALEYPDIFGKVGVYSPAFWFAPEVSDFSKTNGEIQDTKIYFLAGGKEGENTAFSEISQTASDMNNIINVLKAQGFPPKNIQSKVVAEGKHNEDLWRNGFEETILWLFPEAINEREFVSLKETDSGLNINVSDGQYQIKFYSPEIIETTFIPEGEVFKNQSHAVVLKPKKLEIVSVAELNKTIISSEGIEITVQKQPFKISYSYKGNPITSEKNGYQKTDDFETIQFNLTEDEVLYGGGARALGMNRRGNRLELYNKAHYGYEERSELMNFTLPIVISSNQYMIHFDNAPIGFLDLDSQNDNTLTYETISGRKTYQIIVGDSWLDLIDNYTDLTGKQPMLPRWAFGNFSSRFGYHSQKEVMETIETFRDEDIPVDAIILDLYWFGKNIQGTMGNLEFFRDSFPNPKQMIKDLHNKNVETILITEPFILTTSNRWEEAVTEDILAKDSIGNPFTYDFYFGNTGLIDIYNPKGEQWFKNIYKDLALQGVNGFWGDLGEPEVHPSELLHATGTADEVHNIYGHDWAKLVYEASLEVNPNKRPFVLMRAGYSGSQRYGLVPWSGDVNRTWGGLQSQTEIALQMAMQGLAYMHSDLGGFAGANLDDELYTRWLQYGVFQPIFRPHAQEEVPSEPIFREEKTKNRAKKAIELRYQLLPYNYTIAFQNNQTGSPLMRPVFFDEPTNNEQLINANTYYWGEDFLVTPIVNPDVTVQQVYFPENHVWFDFYTDEKFIGGQNKDVTVSIENIPTYVKAGAFISLAQLVQSTKNYSLDNFDLHYYHDNSVEESERFIYNDDGTTLNAFEKEQYEKLIFEAEIEEKWLEIDFEAETGSNYKTSTKNIDLIIHNVNWQPKTIKIDGKKVTVNWDSEKNSLSIPVIWETSKELEINVKL
;
A
#
# COMPACT_ATOMS: atom_id res chain seq x y z
N MET A 1 70.78 85.24 42.71
CA MET A 1 69.49 85.59 43.35
C MET A 1 68.39 85.16 42.39
N LYS A 2 67.87 83.94 42.50
CA LYS A 2 66.60 83.48 43.16
C LYS A 2 65.54 83.16 42.05
N ASN A 3 65.28 81.88 41.73
CA ASN A 3 64.20 80.96 42.24
C ASN A 3 62.77 81.41 41.83
N PHE A 4 61.79 80.64 41.32
CA PHE A 4 61.43 79.20 41.40
C PHE A 4 60.25 78.81 40.41
N ALA A 5 60.15 77.52 39.98
CA ALA A 5 58.95 76.67 39.59
C ALA A 5 57.98 77.03 38.42
N CYS A 6 57.27 76.13 37.69
CA CYS A 6 57.30 74.66 37.38
C CYS A 6 56.22 74.30 36.31
N PHE A 7 56.43 73.17 35.60
CA PHE A 7 55.49 72.20 34.96
C PHE A 7 54.98 72.26 33.50
N LEU A 8 54.86 71.02 32.97
CA LEU A 8 54.74 70.42 31.63
C LEU A 8 53.45 70.65 30.81
N GLY A 9 53.52 70.37 29.50
CA GLY A 9 52.36 69.99 28.66
C GLY A 9 52.77 69.38 27.31
N LEU A 10 52.53 68.09 27.12
CA LEU A 10 52.73 67.30 25.89
C LEU A 10 51.73 67.71 24.78
N LEU A 11 52.21 67.72 23.53
CA LEU A 11 51.39 67.81 22.30
C LEU A 11 51.59 66.50 21.51
N ILE A 12 50.56 65.64 21.50
CA ILE A 12 50.44 64.49 20.61
C ILE A 12 49.31 64.81 19.63
N GLY A 13 49.61 64.81 18.33
CA GLY A 13 48.62 64.97 17.27
C GLY A 13 47.80 63.69 17.12
N PHE A 14 46.48 63.81 17.28
CA PHE A 14 45.52 62.77 16.89
C PHE A 14 45.38 62.80 15.36
N ASN A 15 45.90 61.78 14.67
CA ASN A 15 45.35 61.39 13.37
C ASN A 15 44.00 60.72 13.65
N SER A 16 42.89 61.29 13.18
CA SER A 16 41.62 60.57 13.14
C SER A 16 41.75 59.50 12.06
N LEU A 17 42.03 58.25 12.45
CA LEU A 17 41.71 57.11 11.59
C LEU A 17 40.20 57.16 11.34
N ALA A 18 39.73 56.90 10.12
CA ALA A 18 38.30 56.71 9.93
C ALA A 18 37.84 55.55 10.82
N GLN A 19 36.63 55.64 11.34
CA GLN A 19 36.02 54.62 12.19
C GLN A 19 34.58 54.38 11.72
N VAL A 20 34.03 53.22 12.04
CA VAL A 20 32.59 52.96 11.94
C VAL A 20 32.05 52.58 13.30
N THR A 21 30.99 53.28 13.74
CA THR A 21 30.25 52.91 14.94
C THR A 21 29.01 52.12 14.54
N ILE A 22 28.92 50.87 15.00
CA ILE A 22 27.72 50.05 14.84
C ILE A 22 26.85 50.25 16.07
N VAL A 23 25.59 50.59 15.83
CA VAL A 23 24.56 50.85 16.83
C VAL A 23 23.44 49.86 16.64
N VAL A 24 23.17 49.05 17.64
CA VAL A 24 21.95 48.24 17.68
C VAL A 24 20.93 49.01 18.53
N ASP A 25 19.92 49.58 17.88
CA ASP A 25 18.92 50.43 18.51
C ASP A 25 17.50 49.83 18.56
N GLU A 26 17.32 48.63 18.04
CA GLU A 26 16.07 47.86 18.15
C GLU A 26 16.33 46.36 18.34
N PHE A 27 15.56 45.75 19.23
CA PHE A 27 15.68 44.36 19.66
C PHE A 27 14.30 43.69 19.68
N PRO A 28 14.21 42.36 19.52
CA PRO A 28 12.94 41.66 19.66
C PRO A 28 12.43 41.76 21.11
N GLU A 29 11.10 41.81 21.31
CA GLU A 29 10.46 42.06 22.61
C GLU A 29 10.88 41.07 23.71
N ASN A 30 11.30 39.87 23.33
CA ASN A 30 11.74 38.79 24.21
C ASN A 30 13.25 38.81 24.55
N THR A 31 14.00 39.85 24.13
CA THR A 31 15.41 40.00 24.50
C THR A 31 15.55 40.24 26.01
N PRO A 32 16.35 39.45 26.75
CA PRO A 32 16.57 39.69 28.18
C PRO A 32 17.09 41.10 28.47
N GLU A 33 16.54 41.77 29.51
CA GLU A 33 16.86 43.17 29.83
C GLU A 33 18.36 43.40 30.16
N ASN A 34 19.05 42.33 30.55
CA ASN A 34 20.47 42.26 30.86
C ASN A 34 21.30 41.45 29.83
N ALA A 35 20.77 41.21 28.62
CA ALA A 35 21.48 40.47 27.57
C ALA A 35 22.82 41.12 27.23
N THR A 36 23.87 40.31 27.22
CA THR A 36 25.17 40.69 26.65
C THR A 36 25.14 40.41 25.16
N VAL A 37 25.27 41.44 24.34
CA VAL A 37 25.27 41.33 22.88
C VAL A 37 26.71 41.40 22.39
N PHE A 38 27.08 40.44 21.54
CA PHE A 38 28.37 40.39 20.88
C PHE A 38 28.17 40.60 19.38
N ILE A 39 29.17 41.18 18.73
CA ILE A 39 29.30 41.15 17.27
C ILE A 39 30.42 40.16 16.95
N SER A 40 30.16 39.22 16.04
CA SER A 40 31.12 38.21 15.61
C SER A 40 31.20 38.19 14.09
N GLY A 41 32.40 38.05 13.53
CA GLY A 41 32.66 38.27 12.13
C GLY A 41 34.08 37.92 11.70
N ASN A 42 34.47 38.35 10.50
CA ASN A 42 35.82 38.12 9.99
C ASN A 42 36.93 38.67 10.91
N PHE A 43 36.69 39.80 11.59
CA PHE A 43 37.67 40.42 12.50
C PHE A 43 37.87 39.69 13.84
N ASP A 44 36.97 38.77 14.21
CA ASP A 44 37.09 37.99 15.45
C ASP A 44 37.26 36.49 15.20
N GLY A 45 37.30 36.07 13.93
CA GLY A 45 37.36 34.67 13.53
C GLY A 45 36.06 33.91 13.74
N TRP A 46 34.90 34.59 13.67
CA TRP A 46 33.58 33.99 13.87
C TRP A 46 33.43 33.28 15.22
N SER A 47 33.97 33.90 16.27
CA SER A 47 34.06 33.30 17.61
C SER A 47 32.72 33.11 18.32
N GLY A 48 31.67 33.84 17.91
CA GLY A 48 30.35 33.83 18.54
C GLY A 48 30.27 34.52 19.91
N GLY A 49 31.38 35.00 20.51
CA GLY A 49 31.34 35.53 21.88
C GLY A 49 32.62 36.14 22.47
N LYS A 50 33.62 36.52 21.66
CA LYS A 50 34.85 37.16 22.17
C LYS A 50 34.55 38.46 22.92
N LYS A 51 35.02 38.57 24.16
CA LYS A 51 34.77 39.71 25.07
C LYS A 51 35.20 41.07 24.53
N GLU A 52 36.23 41.11 23.69
CA GLU A 52 36.72 42.33 23.03
C GLU A 52 35.71 42.93 22.03
N TYR A 53 34.78 42.10 21.55
CA TYR A 53 33.72 42.47 20.61
C TYR A 53 32.32 42.45 21.24
N GLN A 54 32.27 42.51 22.58
CA GLN A 54 31.04 42.77 23.30
C GLN A 54 30.62 44.23 23.09
N LEU A 55 29.36 44.47 22.72
CA LEU A 55 28.85 45.82 22.55
C LEU A 55 28.66 46.50 23.92
N GLU A 56 29.01 47.78 23.99
CA GLU A 56 28.79 48.64 25.14
C GLU A 56 27.34 49.14 25.16
N LYS A 57 26.60 48.83 26.22
CA LYS A 57 25.22 49.31 26.41
C LYS A 57 25.21 50.77 26.90
N LYS A 58 24.52 51.66 26.18
CA LYS A 58 24.23 53.05 26.60
C LYS A 58 22.76 53.35 26.36
N GLU A 59 22.05 53.74 27.42
CA GLU A 59 20.58 53.92 27.39
C GLU A 59 19.86 52.68 26.83
N ASN A 60 19.07 52.82 25.75
CA ASN A 60 18.33 51.73 25.10
C ASN A 60 19.05 51.13 23.88
N SER A 61 20.34 51.40 23.69
CA SER A 61 21.07 50.92 22.50
C SER A 61 22.44 50.35 22.86
N TYR A 62 22.96 49.50 21.97
CA TYR A 62 24.26 48.85 22.12
C TYR A 62 25.21 49.34 21.04
N PHE A 63 26.46 49.60 21.41
CA PHE A 63 27.43 50.28 20.56
C PHE A 63 28.76 49.55 20.52
N ILE A 64 29.38 49.52 19.34
CA ILE A 64 30.79 49.16 19.20
C ILE A 64 31.39 49.98 18.05
N THR A 65 32.66 50.37 18.18
CA THR A 65 33.35 51.18 17.17
C THR A 65 34.57 50.45 16.66
N PHE A 66 34.63 50.28 15.34
CA PHE A 66 35.75 49.66 14.65
C PHE A 66 36.61 50.72 13.95
N PRO A 67 37.95 50.62 14.03
CA PRO A 67 38.83 51.40 13.17
C PRO A 67 38.70 50.96 11.71
N GLU A 68 38.94 51.89 10.77
CA GLU A 68 39.02 51.59 9.35
C GLU A 68 40.07 50.51 9.08
N SER A 69 39.65 49.45 8.40
CA SER A 69 40.52 48.39 7.88
C SER A 69 40.38 48.33 6.36
N SER A 70 41.37 47.71 5.69
CA SER A 70 41.34 47.46 4.24
C SER A 70 40.34 46.37 3.84
N GLU A 71 39.69 45.73 4.81
CA GLU A 71 38.77 44.60 4.60
C GLU A 71 37.34 44.99 4.97
N ASN A 72 36.36 44.44 4.26
CA ASN A 72 34.95 44.64 4.61
C ASN A 72 34.66 43.92 5.94
N LEU A 73 33.90 44.56 6.82
CA LEU A 73 33.38 43.91 8.02
C LEU A 73 32.26 42.98 7.60
N THR A 74 32.40 41.68 7.86
CA THR A 74 31.34 40.70 7.64
C THR A 74 31.00 40.11 9.01
N PHE A 75 29.75 40.23 9.47
CA PHE A 75 29.41 39.98 10.87
C PHE A 75 27.96 39.55 11.11
N LYS A 76 27.72 38.99 12.30
CA LYS A 76 26.42 38.73 12.91
C LYS A 76 26.44 39.12 14.39
N PHE A 77 25.26 39.26 14.98
CA PHE A 77 25.10 39.41 16.42
C PHE A 77 24.75 38.09 17.10
N THR A 78 25.25 37.92 18.32
CA THR A 78 24.93 36.77 19.19
C THR A 78 24.73 37.23 20.63
N GLN A 79 24.19 36.35 21.48
CA GLN A 79 24.20 36.49 22.94
C GLN A 79 25.36 35.69 23.60
N GLY A 80 26.47 35.50 22.89
CA GLY A 80 27.69 34.87 23.41
C GLY A 80 27.96 33.44 22.91
N SER A 81 27.05 32.87 22.13
CA SER A 81 27.25 31.62 21.38
C SER A 81 26.46 31.63 20.06
N TRP A 82 26.81 30.77 19.11
CA TRP A 82 26.09 30.64 17.84
C TRP A 82 24.65 30.11 18.00
N GLU A 83 24.34 29.40 19.08
CA GLU A 83 22.96 29.00 19.43
C GLU A 83 22.05 30.21 19.66
N SER A 84 22.62 31.37 19.99
CA SER A 84 21.92 32.63 20.23
C SER A 84 22.15 33.64 19.11
N ALA A 85 22.43 33.16 17.90
CA ALA A 85 22.65 34.03 16.75
C ALA A 85 21.38 34.82 16.40
N GLU A 86 21.58 36.01 15.84
CA GLU A 86 20.50 36.78 15.28
C GLU A 86 19.81 36.02 14.13
N CYS A 87 18.49 36.12 14.09
CA CYS A 87 17.64 35.47 13.10
C CYS A 87 16.48 36.40 12.70
N THR A 88 15.64 35.93 11.78
CA THR A 88 14.39 36.62 11.43
C THR A 88 13.40 36.59 12.60
N SER A 89 12.33 37.38 12.55
CA SER A 89 11.25 37.34 13.55
C SER A 89 10.47 36.02 13.61
N GLN A 90 10.84 35.03 12.80
CA GLN A 90 10.25 33.69 12.72
C GLN A 90 11.26 32.59 13.09
N GLY A 91 12.46 32.92 13.57
CA GLY A 91 13.48 31.93 13.94
C GLY A 91 14.34 31.41 12.79
N LEU A 92 14.17 31.92 11.56
CA LEU A 92 15.01 31.52 10.43
C LEU A 92 16.37 32.23 10.47
N SER A 93 17.47 31.50 10.25
CA SER A 93 18.80 32.08 10.12
C SER A 93 18.85 33.13 9.01
N ILE A 94 19.58 34.21 9.23
CA ILE A 94 19.79 35.27 8.24
C ILE A 94 21.20 35.19 7.67
N ASP A 95 21.44 35.75 6.48
CA ASP A 95 22.79 35.86 5.94
C ASP A 95 23.67 36.77 6.81
N ASN A 96 24.99 36.60 6.70
CA ASN A 96 25.95 37.47 7.37
C ASN A 96 25.79 38.91 6.87
N ARG A 97 25.83 39.88 7.79
CA ARG A 97 25.80 41.30 7.44
C ARG A 97 27.16 41.69 6.90
N SER A 98 27.21 42.61 5.92
CA SER A 98 28.47 43.13 5.37
C SER A 98 28.50 44.66 5.37
N TYR A 99 29.66 45.24 5.67
CA TYR A 99 29.91 46.66 5.61
C TYR A 99 31.28 46.97 5.03
N ALA A 100 31.30 47.82 4.01
CA ALA A 100 32.52 48.39 3.41
C ALA A 100 32.76 49.81 3.95
N PHE A 101 34.01 50.11 4.33
CA PHE A 101 34.40 51.43 4.82
C PHE A 101 34.34 52.49 3.71
N ASN A 102 33.18 53.15 3.59
CA ASN A 102 32.90 54.08 2.49
C ASN A 102 32.86 55.55 2.93
N LYS A 103 32.83 55.82 4.24
CA LYS A 103 32.79 57.16 4.84
C LYS A 103 33.61 57.22 6.13
N PRO A 104 34.37 58.30 6.36
CA PRO A 104 35.05 58.51 7.63
C PRO A 104 34.06 58.84 8.75
N ASN A 105 34.18 58.14 9.88
CA ASN A 105 33.30 58.26 11.07
C ASN A 105 31.83 57.91 10.78
N ASP A 106 31.59 56.84 10.02
CA ASP A 106 30.24 56.39 9.70
C ASP A 106 29.53 55.79 10.92
N THR A 107 28.21 55.76 10.89
CA THR A 107 27.38 55.14 11.94
C THR A 107 26.31 54.27 11.30
N ILE A 108 26.36 52.97 11.57
CA ILE A 108 25.40 51.98 11.07
C ILE A 108 24.40 51.68 12.18
N LYS A 109 23.12 51.82 11.89
CA LYS A 109 22.04 51.39 12.79
C LYS A 109 21.53 50.02 12.36
N ILE A 110 21.43 49.11 13.32
CA ILE A 110 21.01 47.72 13.13
C ILE A 110 19.79 47.43 13.99
N GLN A 111 18.84 46.72 13.38
CA GLN A 111 17.71 46.10 14.05
C GLN A 111 17.95 44.58 14.08
N ILE A 112 17.79 43.99 15.25
CA ILE A 112 17.79 42.53 15.43
C ILE A 112 16.33 42.09 15.50
N ALA A 113 15.92 41.16 14.64
CA ALA A 113 14.53 40.75 14.50
C ALA A 113 14.15 39.53 15.39
N GLY A 114 15.12 38.72 15.78
CA GLY A 114 14.95 37.52 16.59
C GLY A 114 16.29 36.99 17.12
N TRP A 115 16.23 36.14 18.14
CA TRP A 115 17.36 35.34 18.64
C TRP A 115 17.02 33.87 18.50
N ASP A 116 17.88 33.09 17.85
CA ASP A 116 17.60 31.70 17.46
C ASP A 116 17.21 30.80 18.66
N ASN A 117 17.98 30.88 19.75
CA ASN A 117 17.70 30.20 21.02
C ASN A 117 16.35 30.53 21.69
N LEU A 118 15.60 31.52 21.21
CA LEU A 118 14.30 31.92 21.76
C LEU A 118 13.11 31.42 20.94
N PHE A 119 13.35 30.69 19.84
CA PHE A 119 12.30 30.03 19.08
C PHE A 119 12.25 28.54 19.47
N ASP A 120 11.03 28.07 19.80
CA ASP A 120 10.78 26.65 20.03
C ASP A 120 10.63 25.98 18.67
N HIS A 121 11.74 25.47 18.16
CA HIS A 121 11.75 24.67 16.94
C HIS A 121 11.12 23.31 17.28
N GLU A 122 9.79 23.18 17.20
CA GLU A 122 9.10 21.89 17.13
C GLU A 122 9.49 21.17 15.82
N ASN A 123 10.75 20.76 15.70
CA ASN A 123 11.30 20.13 14.51
C ASN A 123 11.30 18.61 14.70
N VAL A 124 10.53 17.93 13.85
CA VAL A 124 10.65 16.49 13.62
C VAL A 124 12.07 16.23 13.07
N SER A 125 12.76 15.22 13.62
CA SER A 125 14.09 14.79 13.14
C SER A 125 14.00 14.33 11.69
N THR A 126 14.97 14.73 10.86
CA THR A 126 15.08 14.23 9.48
C THR A 126 15.93 12.97 9.38
N ALA A 127 16.74 12.67 10.40
CA ALA A 127 17.59 11.49 10.45
C ALA A 127 16.82 10.19 10.23
N THR A 128 17.35 9.38 9.33
CA THR A 128 16.82 8.06 9.04
C THR A 128 17.07 7.07 10.19
N LYS A 129 16.25 6.01 10.26
CA LYS A 129 16.23 5.05 11.38
C LYS A 129 17.57 4.32 11.63
N ASN A 130 18.43 4.28 10.61
CA ASN A 130 19.73 3.65 10.62
C ASN A 130 20.88 4.61 11.00
N VAL A 131 20.55 5.85 11.40
CA VAL A 131 21.47 6.78 12.06
C VAL A 131 21.31 6.67 13.58
N SER A 132 22.43 6.64 14.30
CA SER A 132 22.45 6.59 15.76
C SER A 132 23.63 7.38 16.33
N ILE A 133 23.50 7.87 17.56
CA ILE A 133 24.60 8.46 18.31
C ILE A 133 25.28 7.34 19.12
N ILE A 134 26.56 7.07 18.84
CA ILE A 134 27.30 6.03 19.57
C ILE A 134 27.78 6.54 20.93
N SER A 135 27.99 7.85 21.04
CA SER A 135 28.30 8.51 22.30
C SER A 135 28.04 10.01 22.17
N GLU A 136 27.31 10.58 23.12
CA GLU A 136 27.15 12.04 23.28
C GLU A 136 28.46 12.69 23.76
N ASP A 137 29.28 11.92 24.48
CA ASP A 137 30.42 12.38 25.28
C ASP A 137 31.66 11.49 25.02
N PHE A 138 31.99 11.21 23.77
CA PHE A 138 33.12 10.36 23.42
C PHE A 138 34.43 11.02 23.86
N GLU A 139 35.23 10.34 24.67
CA GLU A 139 36.49 10.88 25.22
C GLU A 139 37.56 11.04 24.13
N ILE A 140 38.07 12.27 23.99
CA ILE A 140 39.20 12.66 23.13
C ILE A 140 40.40 12.96 24.03
N SER A 141 41.05 11.93 24.54
CA SER A 141 42.16 12.08 25.49
C SER A 141 43.35 12.88 24.95
N GLN A 142 43.53 12.92 23.62
CA GLN A 142 44.57 13.69 22.94
C GLN A 142 44.38 15.21 23.10
N LEU A 143 43.14 15.66 23.31
CA LEU A 143 42.79 17.07 23.49
C LEU A 143 42.23 17.40 24.88
N ASP A 144 42.06 16.40 25.75
CA ASP A 144 41.39 16.49 27.05
C ASP A 144 39.94 17.04 26.92
N ARG A 145 39.18 16.46 25.98
CA ARG A 145 37.83 16.91 25.59
C ARG A 145 36.89 15.74 25.36
N LYS A 146 35.62 16.05 25.18
CA LYS A 146 34.57 15.12 24.75
C LYS A 146 33.97 15.53 23.42
N ARG A 147 33.42 14.57 22.67
CA ARG A 147 32.72 14.83 21.43
C ARG A 147 31.56 13.88 21.18
N ARG A 148 30.48 14.42 20.63
CA ARG A 148 29.42 13.59 20.09
C ARG A 148 29.86 12.92 18.79
N VAL A 149 29.63 11.62 18.71
CA VAL A 149 29.94 10.81 17.53
C VAL A 149 28.69 10.08 17.05
N TRP A 150 28.43 10.23 15.76
CA TRP A 150 27.31 9.66 15.03
C TRP A 150 27.76 8.45 14.23
N MET A 151 26.80 7.58 13.93
CA MET A 151 26.97 6.37 13.16
C MET A 151 25.79 6.18 12.22
N TYR A 152 26.08 6.14 10.93
CA TYR A 152 25.18 5.62 9.91
C TYR A 152 25.61 4.18 9.55
N LEU A 153 24.64 3.28 9.53
CA LEU A 153 24.82 1.91 9.07
C LEU A 153 23.99 1.67 7.79
N PRO A 154 24.44 0.83 6.83
CA PRO A 154 23.64 0.54 5.64
C PRO A 154 22.32 -0.16 6.05
N PRO A 155 21.22 0.01 5.28
CA PRO A 155 19.89 -0.50 5.65
C PRO A 155 19.77 -2.01 5.91
N ASN A 156 20.76 -2.82 5.54
CA ASN A 156 20.81 -4.27 5.77
C ASN A 156 21.94 -4.69 6.74
N TYR A 157 22.47 -3.76 7.53
CA TYR A 157 23.63 -4.03 8.37
C TYR A 157 23.40 -5.17 9.37
N LYS A 158 22.24 -5.25 10.04
CA LYS A 158 21.98 -6.30 11.04
C LYS A 158 21.83 -7.67 10.39
N THR A 159 21.22 -7.74 9.20
CA THR A 159 20.96 -9.00 8.48
C THR A 159 22.15 -9.48 7.65
N SER A 160 23.04 -8.58 7.24
CA SER A 160 24.23 -8.92 6.45
C SER A 160 25.35 -9.52 7.31
N ASN A 161 26.08 -10.49 6.75
CA ASN A 161 27.31 -11.02 7.36
C ASN A 161 28.59 -10.37 6.80
N LYS A 162 28.47 -9.36 5.94
CA LYS A 162 29.60 -8.67 5.32
C LYS A 162 30.25 -7.66 6.27
N SER A 163 31.52 -7.34 5.98
CA SER A 163 32.21 -6.15 6.49
C SER A 163 32.11 -5.02 5.48
N PHE A 164 32.07 -3.78 5.95
CA PHE A 164 31.76 -2.61 5.15
C PHE A 164 32.91 -1.59 5.10
N PRO A 165 33.10 -0.87 3.98
CA PRO A 165 33.94 0.32 3.97
C PRO A 165 33.44 1.38 4.95
N VAL A 166 34.35 2.22 5.46
CA VAL A 166 34.05 3.23 6.48
C VAL A 166 34.49 4.62 6.03
N VAL A 167 33.60 5.60 6.18
CA VAL A 167 33.87 7.01 5.90
C VAL A 167 33.81 7.78 7.21
N TYR A 168 34.90 8.45 7.58
CA TYR A 168 34.91 9.39 8.70
C TYR A 168 34.57 10.78 8.16
N MET A 169 33.56 11.42 8.73
CA MET A 169 33.12 12.75 8.30
C MET A 169 33.18 13.75 9.44
N HIS A 170 33.66 14.95 9.13
CA HIS A 170 33.70 16.08 10.04
C HIS A 170 32.37 16.84 10.05
N ASP A 171 32.19 17.72 11.04
CA ASP A 171 30.99 18.58 11.17
C ASP A 171 29.66 17.79 11.24
N ALA A 172 29.63 16.68 11.97
CA ALA A 172 28.50 15.74 11.97
C ALA A 172 27.15 16.27 12.43
N GLN A 173 27.12 17.38 13.17
CA GLN A 173 25.90 18.10 13.47
C GLN A 173 25.12 18.55 12.22
N ASN A 174 25.77 18.62 11.05
CA ASN A 174 25.14 19.06 9.81
C ASN A 174 24.93 17.90 8.82
N LEU A 175 25.28 16.66 9.17
CA LEU A 175 25.30 15.56 8.21
C LEU A 175 23.97 14.80 8.07
N PHE A 176 23.31 14.54 9.20
CA PHE A 176 22.22 13.55 9.28
C PHE A 176 20.90 14.07 9.85
N ASP A 177 20.90 15.19 10.58
CA ASP A 177 19.65 15.71 11.16
C ASP A 177 19.58 17.23 11.06
N LYS A 178 18.53 17.72 10.42
CA LYS A 178 18.23 19.15 10.30
C LYS A 178 18.02 19.79 11.67
N ARG A 179 17.58 19.02 12.68
CA ARG A 179 17.45 19.51 14.07
C ARG A 179 18.78 19.86 14.72
N THR A 180 19.86 19.17 14.35
CA THR A 180 21.18 19.40 14.94
C THR A 180 22.02 20.35 14.10
N SER A 181 21.59 20.65 12.87
CA SER A 181 22.28 21.57 11.97
C SER A 181 22.28 23.00 12.49
N SER A 182 23.47 23.59 12.57
CA SER A 182 23.68 24.99 12.99
C SER A 182 23.40 26.02 11.89
N TYR A 183 23.06 25.58 10.67
CA TYR A 183 22.89 26.44 9.49
C TYR A 183 21.52 26.31 8.81
N SER A 184 20.54 25.72 9.50
CA SER A 184 19.16 25.52 9.01
C SER A 184 19.01 24.57 7.80
N ASN A 185 20.09 24.01 7.25
CA ASN A 185 20.14 22.97 6.20
C ASN A 185 21.18 21.89 6.56
N GLU A 186 20.96 20.65 6.13
CA GLU A 186 21.87 19.51 6.34
C GLU A 186 22.44 18.97 5.01
N TRP A 187 23.41 18.05 5.09
CA TRP A 187 24.02 17.40 3.92
C TRP A 187 23.16 16.30 3.30
N GLU A 188 22.18 15.77 4.02
CA GLU A 188 21.37 14.62 3.62
C GLU A 188 22.24 13.38 3.28
N VAL A 189 23.24 13.12 4.13
CA VAL A 189 24.20 12.01 3.91
C VAL A 189 23.47 10.67 3.95
N ASP A 190 22.64 10.46 4.96
CA ASP A 190 21.93 9.20 5.16
C ASP A 190 20.80 9.00 4.16
N GLU A 191 20.10 10.04 3.72
CA GLU A 191 19.13 9.96 2.62
C GLU A 191 19.82 9.61 1.30
N THR A 192 20.96 10.25 1.00
CA THR A 192 21.74 9.93 -0.20
C THR A 192 22.22 8.48 -0.18
N LEU A 193 22.72 7.99 0.96
CA LEU A 193 23.20 6.61 1.07
C LEU A 193 22.06 5.58 1.06
N ASN A 194 20.90 5.89 1.67
CA ASN A 194 19.72 5.04 1.59
C ASN A 194 19.17 4.98 0.15
N LYS A 195 19.19 6.10 -0.59
CA LYS A 195 18.87 6.14 -2.03
C LYS A 195 19.83 5.25 -2.83
N LEU A 196 21.15 5.40 -2.63
CA LEU A 196 22.15 4.59 -3.33
C LEU A 196 22.04 3.10 -2.96
N PHE A 197 21.68 2.78 -1.72
CA PHE A 197 21.35 1.41 -1.33
C PHE A 197 20.16 0.87 -2.12
N LYS A 198 19.06 1.64 -2.22
CA LYS A 198 17.88 1.27 -3.00
C LYS A 198 18.21 1.02 -4.47
N GLU A 199 18.99 1.91 -5.09
CA GLU A 199 19.28 1.88 -6.53
C GLU A 199 20.39 0.91 -6.94
N HIS A 200 21.40 0.72 -6.07
CA HIS A 200 22.65 0.04 -6.45
C HIS A 200 23.15 -0.99 -5.43
N ASN A 201 22.37 -1.27 -4.36
CA ASN A 201 22.85 -2.01 -3.18
C ASN A 201 24.20 -1.47 -2.68
N PHE A 202 24.33 -0.14 -2.68
CA PHE A 202 25.52 0.55 -2.23
C PHE A 202 25.63 0.48 -0.71
N GLU A 203 26.67 -0.17 -0.20
CA GLU A 203 26.80 -0.51 1.22
C GLU A 203 28.08 0.11 1.82
N LEU A 204 27.94 1.05 2.76
CA LEU A 204 29.05 1.57 3.57
C LEU A 204 28.60 2.10 4.94
N ILE A 205 29.56 2.33 5.83
CA ILE A 205 29.36 2.94 7.16
C ILE A 205 29.87 4.39 7.12
N VAL A 206 29.14 5.31 7.76
CA VAL A 206 29.64 6.68 8.01
C VAL A 206 29.75 6.92 9.50
N VAL A 207 30.91 7.39 9.92
CA VAL A 207 31.20 7.84 11.29
C VAL A 207 31.28 9.36 11.28
N GLY A 208 30.25 10.01 11.78
CA GLY A 208 30.19 11.47 11.88
C GLY A 208 30.79 11.96 13.19
N ILE A 209 31.71 12.93 13.13
CA ILE A 209 32.33 13.55 14.30
C ILE A 209 31.89 15.01 14.36
N ASP A 210 31.18 15.41 15.43
CA ASP A 210 30.80 16.80 15.61
C ASP A 210 32.05 17.70 15.69
N HIS A 211 31.92 18.98 15.36
CA HIS A 211 33.00 19.95 15.61
C HIS A 211 33.01 20.46 17.06
N GLY A 212 34.12 21.07 17.48
CA GLY A 212 34.37 21.42 18.89
C GLY A 212 33.78 22.75 19.34
N GLY A 213 32.68 23.20 18.73
CA GLY A 213 32.15 24.55 18.94
C GLY A 213 33.22 25.62 18.70
N ASP A 214 33.57 26.38 19.75
CA ASP A 214 34.61 27.40 19.76
C ASP A 214 36.02 26.85 19.47
N LYS A 215 36.24 25.53 19.63
CA LYS A 215 37.49 24.83 19.32
C LYS A 215 37.59 24.29 17.90
N ARG A 216 36.57 24.47 17.06
CA ARG A 216 36.56 23.95 15.68
C ARG A 216 37.79 24.39 14.87
N LEU A 217 38.16 25.68 14.91
CA LEU A 217 39.30 26.19 14.15
C LEU A 217 40.65 25.68 14.69
N ASP A 218 40.73 25.48 16.01
CA ASP A 218 41.91 24.93 16.68
C ASP A 218 42.15 23.47 16.23
N GLU A 219 41.09 22.66 16.26
CA GLU A 219 41.09 21.23 15.95
C GLU A 219 41.24 20.91 14.46
N TYR A 220 40.76 21.77 13.55
CA TYR A 220 40.76 21.51 12.11
C TYR A 220 41.97 22.12 11.37
N SER A 221 42.98 22.57 12.10
CA SER A 221 44.26 23.00 11.52
C SER A 221 45.45 22.52 12.34
N PRO A 222 46.39 21.77 11.76
CA PRO A 222 47.69 21.47 12.38
C PRO A 222 48.57 22.72 12.53
N TRP A 223 48.30 23.74 11.70
CA TRP A 223 49.05 24.99 11.70
C TRP A 223 48.32 26.07 12.47
N LYS A 224 49.11 26.91 13.13
CA LYS A 224 48.59 28.08 13.84
C LYS A 224 48.53 29.26 12.89
N ASN A 225 47.33 29.77 12.67
CA ASN A 225 47.07 31.04 12.01
C ASN A 225 47.18 32.18 13.03
N ASP A 226 47.92 33.24 12.67
CA ASP A 226 48.20 34.37 13.57
C ASP A 226 46.93 35.15 13.97
N GLU A 227 45.88 35.12 13.15
CA GLU A 227 44.62 35.83 13.37
C GLU A 227 43.55 34.93 14.02
N TYR A 228 43.46 33.67 13.58
CA TYR A 228 42.31 32.81 13.86
C TYR A 228 42.57 31.66 14.84
N GLY A 229 43.80 31.45 15.30
CA GLY A 229 44.13 30.30 16.15
C GLY A 229 44.54 29.08 15.31
N GLY A 230 44.22 27.87 15.74
CA GLY A 230 44.77 26.65 15.11
C GLY A 230 45.93 26.03 15.90
N GLY A 231 46.39 24.88 15.43
CA GLY A 231 47.56 24.19 15.96
C GLY A 231 47.26 22.91 16.74
N GLU A 232 46.00 22.47 16.80
CA GLU A 232 45.59 21.22 17.48
C GLU A 232 45.22 20.10 16.50
N GLY A 233 45.35 20.32 15.19
CA GLY A 233 45.01 19.35 14.15
C GLY A 233 45.73 18.00 14.26
N ASP A 234 46.99 17.98 14.70
CA ASP A 234 47.73 16.74 14.94
C ASP A 234 47.07 15.88 16.02
N ALA A 235 46.76 16.49 17.16
CA ALA A 235 46.12 15.80 18.28
C ALA A 235 44.69 15.38 17.94
N TYR A 236 43.95 16.18 17.17
CA TYR A 236 42.64 15.81 16.66
C TYR A 236 42.71 14.60 15.71
N MET A 237 43.68 14.57 14.79
CA MET A 237 43.84 13.42 13.90
C MET A 237 44.38 12.18 14.61
N GLU A 238 45.24 12.33 15.61
CA GLU A 238 45.67 11.23 16.47
C GLU A 238 44.48 10.61 17.23
N PHE A 239 43.49 11.41 17.63
CA PHE A 239 42.24 10.88 18.18
C PHE A 239 41.51 10.00 17.16
N ILE A 240 41.32 10.47 15.94
CA ILE A 240 40.62 9.69 14.91
C ILE A 240 41.38 8.40 14.61
N VAL A 241 42.69 8.49 14.39
CA VAL A 241 43.53 7.36 13.95
C VAL A 241 43.79 6.35 15.07
N ASN A 242 44.09 6.81 16.28
CA ASN A 242 44.56 5.94 17.37
C ASN A 242 43.47 5.60 18.38
N THR A 243 42.30 6.25 18.33
CA THR A 243 41.23 6.05 19.32
C THR A 243 39.91 5.73 18.65
N LEU A 244 39.38 6.61 17.81
CA LEU A 244 38.06 6.41 17.24
C LEU A 244 38.02 5.27 16.22
N LYS A 245 38.92 5.25 15.23
CA LYS A 245 38.96 4.16 14.23
C LYS A 245 39.15 2.77 14.88
N PRO A 246 40.10 2.57 15.80
CA PRO A 246 40.20 1.30 16.53
C PRO A 246 38.96 0.97 17.35
N TYR A 247 38.25 1.95 17.90
CA TYR A 247 36.98 1.71 18.56
C TYR A 247 35.93 1.19 17.56
N VAL A 248 35.76 1.86 16.41
CA VAL A 248 34.78 1.45 15.39
C VAL A 248 35.11 0.07 14.84
N ASP A 249 36.37 -0.20 14.51
CA ASP A 249 36.81 -1.50 13.96
C ASP A 249 36.59 -2.68 14.93
N ASN A 250 36.56 -2.42 16.24
CA ASN A 250 36.33 -3.45 17.26
C ASN A 250 34.84 -3.68 17.59
N HIS A 251 33.97 -2.72 17.27
CA HIS A 251 32.54 -2.78 17.63
C HIS A 251 31.62 -2.95 16.42
N TYR A 252 32.12 -2.71 15.20
CA TYR A 252 31.36 -2.77 13.96
C TYR A 252 32.06 -3.65 12.90
N LYS A 253 31.28 -4.17 11.94
CA LYS A 253 31.78 -5.02 10.84
C LYS A 253 32.44 -4.14 9.77
N THR A 254 33.72 -3.80 9.96
CA THR A 254 34.44 -2.91 9.05
C THR A 254 35.46 -3.66 8.19
N LEU A 255 35.71 -3.13 6.99
CA LEU A 255 36.90 -3.41 6.20
C LEU A 255 37.99 -2.42 6.66
N THR A 256 38.95 -2.93 7.43
CA THR A 256 39.84 -2.09 8.25
C THR A 256 41.02 -1.50 7.50
N ASP A 257 41.29 -1.96 6.27
CA ASP A 257 42.42 -1.52 5.47
C ASP A 257 42.20 -0.15 4.82
N LYS A 258 43.30 0.50 4.43
CA LYS A 258 43.27 1.87 3.91
C LYS A 258 42.47 2.02 2.63
N SER A 259 42.38 0.99 1.79
CA SER A 259 41.60 1.07 0.56
C SER A 259 40.10 1.13 0.83
N ASN A 260 39.65 0.77 2.03
CA ASN A 260 38.25 0.80 2.46
C ASN A 260 37.96 1.88 3.51
N THR A 261 38.93 2.73 3.83
CA THR A 261 38.78 3.81 4.81
C THR A 261 38.90 5.17 4.13
N ALA A 262 37.86 6.01 4.27
CA ALA A 262 37.85 7.37 3.78
C ALA A 262 37.72 8.43 4.89
N ILE A 263 38.15 9.64 4.60
CA ILE A 263 37.87 10.83 5.42
C ILE A 263 37.37 11.98 4.54
N ILE A 264 36.28 12.63 4.96
CA ILE A 264 35.63 13.69 4.18
C ILE A 264 35.29 14.88 5.08
N GLY A 265 35.51 16.08 4.58
CA GLY A 265 35.06 17.30 5.24
C GLY A 265 34.96 18.47 4.29
N SER A 266 34.28 19.53 4.76
CA SER A 266 34.16 20.79 4.03
C SER A 266 34.82 21.96 4.75
N SER A 267 35.23 22.99 4.01
CA SER A 267 35.82 24.20 4.60
C SER A 267 37.07 23.85 5.43
N MET A 268 37.08 24.19 6.73
CA MET A 268 38.10 23.73 7.68
C MET A 268 38.15 22.20 7.82
N GLY A 269 36.99 21.52 7.78
CA GLY A 269 36.91 20.06 7.70
C GLY A 269 37.61 19.51 6.43
N GLY A 270 37.54 20.26 5.33
CA GLY A 270 38.24 19.93 4.09
C GLY A 270 39.76 20.10 4.21
N LEU A 271 40.22 21.14 4.92
CA LEU A 271 41.64 21.35 5.23
C LEU A 271 42.21 20.18 6.06
N ILE A 272 41.53 19.79 7.14
CA ILE A 272 42.01 18.69 8.00
C ILE A 272 41.90 17.32 7.33
N SER A 273 40.88 17.08 6.51
CA SER A 273 40.79 15.88 5.66
C SER A 273 41.93 15.80 4.65
N TYR A 274 42.30 16.94 4.04
CA TYR A 274 43.46 17.02 3.16
C TYR A 274 44.78 16.75 3.89
N TYR A 275 44.94 17.31 5.09
CA TYR A 275 46.09 17.02 5.94
C TYR A 275 46.18 15.52 6.26
N ALA A 276 45.07 14.91 6.67
CA ALA A 276 44.98 13.48 6.95
C ALA A 276 45.40 12.61 5.75
N ALA A 277 45.07 13.05 4.53
CA ALA A 277 45.45 12.37 3.29
C ALA A 277 46.96 12.16 3.14
N LEU A 278 47.76 13.15 3.57
CA LEU A 278 49.20 13.14 3.36
C LEU A 278 50.00 12.74 4.60
N GLU A 279 49.48 13.01 5.80
CA GLU A 279 50.13 12.61 7.06
C GLU A 279 49.85 11.14 7.41
N TYR A 280 48.63 10.66 7.14
CA TYR A 280 48.21 9.29 7.45
C TYR A 280 47.80 8.49 6.19
N PRO A 281 48.63 8.44 5.13
CA PRO A 281 48.30 7.77 3.87
C PRO A 281 48.20 6.24 4.01
N ASP A 282 48.71 5.68 5.12
CA ASP A 282 48.56 4.26 5.45
C ASP A 282 47.24 3.94 6.16
N ILE A 283 46.47 4.96 6.55
CA ILE A 283 45.16 4.82 7.20
C ILE A 283 44.05 5.23 6.24
N PHE A 284 44.18 6.37 5.57
CA PHE A 284 43.15 6.90 4.67
C PHE A 284 43.59 6.78 3.20
N GLY A 285 43.06 5.78 2.50
CA GLY A 285 43.31 5.61 1.06
C GLY A 285 42.36 6.42 0.19
N LYS A 286 41.34 7.08 0.76
CA LYS A 286 40.29 7.80 0.05
C LYS A 286 39.92 9.08 0.80
N VAL A 287 39.81 10.20 0.11
CA VAL A 287 39.62 11.50 0.76
C VAL A 287 38.68 12.38 -0.05
N GLY A 288 37.73 13.01 0.63
CA GLY A 288 36.86 14.05 0.05
C GLY A 288 37.20 15.42 0.65
N VAL A 289 37.57 16.36 -0.20
CA VAL A 289 38.06 17.69 0.17
C VAL A 289 37.14 18.75 -0.44
N TYR A 290 36.17 19.22 0.33
CA TYR A 290 35.16 20.16 -0.16
C TYR A 290 35.45 21.59 0.29
N SER A 291 35.35 22.53 -0.62
CA SER A 291 35.58 23.97 -0.43
C SER A 291 36.72 24.27 0.56
N PRO A 292 37.92 23.67 0.39
CA PRO A 292 38.90 23.59 1.47
C PRO A 292 39.43 24.98 1.86
N ALA A 293 39.53 25.23 3.16
CA ALA A 293 40.07 26.48 3.70
C ALA A 293 41.61 26.55 3.62
N PHE A 294 42.21 26.29 2.46
CA PHE A 294 43.66 26.36 2.26
C PHE A 294 44.24 27.76 2.51
N TRP A 295 43.42 28.80 2.36
CA TRP A 295 43.77 30.17 2.72
C TRP A 295 44.06 30.35 4.23
N PHE A 296 43.53 29.48 5.09
CA PHE A 296 43.74 29.53 6.55
C PHE A 296 45.17 29.15 6.94
N ALA A 297 45.81 28.26 6.17
CA ALA A 297 47.14 27.74 6.47
C ALA A 297 48.00 27.68 5.19
N PRO A 298 48.70 28.79 4.85
CA PRO A 298 49.60 28.83 3.69
C PRO A 298 50.67 27.72 3.68
N GLU A 299 51.03 27.21 4.85
CA GLU A 299 51.93 26.07 5.08
C GLU A 299 51.49 24.81 4.33
N VAL A 300 50.21 24.67 4.02
CA VAL A 300 49.65 23.52 3.31
C VAL A 300 50.34 23.28 1.96
N SER A 301 50.82 24.33 1.28
CA SER A 301 51.54 24.19 0.02
C SER A 301 52.91 23.52 0.21
N ASP A 302 53.67 23.90 1.24
CA ASP A 302 54.98 23.32 1.54
C ASP A 302 54.86 21.92 2.15
N PHE A 303 53.81 21.69 2.93
CA PHE A 303 53.43 20.36 3.40
C PHE A 303 53.11 19.42 2.22
N SER A 304 52.35 19.91 1.23
CA SER A 304 52.04 19.16 0.00
C SER A 304 53.28 18.83 -0.82
N LYS A 305 54.29 19.71 -0.85
CA LYS A 305 55.57 19.44 -1.52
C LYS A 305 56.38 18.34 -0.82
N THR A 306 56.25 18.25 0.50
CA THR A 306 57.03 17.34 1.33
C THR A 306 56.39 15.95 1.40
N ASN A 307 55.05 15.89 1.50
CA ASN A 307 54.30 14.66 1.76
C ASN A 307 53.43 14.22 0.57
N GLY A 308 53.51 14.89 -0.57
CA GLY A 308 52.69 14.62 -1.75
C GLY A 308 53.13 13.45 -2.64
N GLU A 309 54.22 12.75 -2.33
CA GLU A 309 54.71 11.59 -3.09
C GLU A 309 53.96 10.30 -2.71
N ILE A 310 52.63 10.27 -2.87
CA ILE A 310 51.75 9.15 -2.51
C ILE A 310 51.15 8.53 -3.79
N GLN A 311 51.13 7.19 -3.88
CA GLN A 311 50.77 6.48 -5.11
C GLN A 311 49.40 5.78 -5.06
N ASP A 312 48.88 5.55 -3.86
CA ASP A 312 47.77 4.63 -3.59
C ASP A 312 46.64 5.26 -2.76
N THR A 313 46.59 6.60 -2.71
CA THR A 313 45.47 7.38 -2.14
C THR A 313 44.69 8.08 -3.25
N LYS A 314 43.35 8.13 -3.14
CA LYS A 314 42.43 8.87 -4.01
C LYS A 314 41.92 10.12 -3.31
N ILE A 315 41.89 11.25 -4.01
CA ILE A 315 41.38 12.52 -3.48
C ILE A 315 40.36 13.12 -4.45
N TYR A 316 39.16 13.41 -3.94
CA TYR A 316 38.12 14.15 -4.64
C TYR A 316 38.06 15.58 -4.12
N PHE A 317 38.20 16.55 -5.02
CA PHE A 317 38.15 17.97 -4.71
C PHE A 317 36.86 18.61 -5.24
N LEU A 318 36.14 19.33 -4.40
CA LEU A 318 34.93 20.05 -4.79
C LEU A 318 35.04 21.51 -4.35
N ALA A 319 34.69 22.47 -5.20
CA ALA A 319 34.53 23.87 -4.79
C ALA A 319 33.47 24.59 -5.63
N GLY A 320 32.94 25.69 -5.11
CA GLY A 320 32.03 26.60 -5.79
C GLY A 320 32.76 27.72 -6.52
N GLY A 321 32.24 28.12 -7.68
CA GLY A 321 32.74 29.27 -8.43
C GLY A 321 32.36 30.62 -7.80
N LYS A 322 31.32 30.64 -6.95
CA LYS A 322 30.80 31.83 -6.25
C LYS A 322 30.95 31.74 -4.73
N GLU A 323 32.04 31.12 -4.27
CA GLU A 323 32.40 31.16 -2.85
C GLU A 323 32.84 32.57 -2.45
N GLY A 324 31.99 33.28 -1.70
CA GLY A 324 32.16 34.68 -1.28
C GLY A 324 31.30 35.65 -2.11
N GLU A 325 30.54 36.53 -1.45
CA GLU A 325 29.76 37.56 -2.13
C GLU A 325 30.67 38.60 -2.79
N ASN A 326 30.85 38.49 -4.11
CA ASN A 326 31.08 39.66 -4.96
C ASN A 326 30.66 39.34 -6.40
N THR A 327 29.41 39.67 -6.74
CA THR A 327 28.80 39.50 -8.07
C THR A 327 29.33 40.51 -9.10
N ALA A 328 30.65 40.70 -9.19
CA ALA A 328 31.23 41.71 -10.09
C ALA A 328 32.17 41.19 -11.17
N PHE A 329 32.79 40.01 -11.05
CA PHE A 329 33.66 39.49 -12.12
C PHE A 329 33.58 37.98 -12.29
N SER A 330 33.71 37.55 -13.54
CA SER A 330 33.80 36.17 -14.03
C SER A 330 35.15 35.52 -13.66
N GLU A 331 35.49 35.52 -12.38
CA GLU A 331 36.71 34.89 -11.85
C GLU A 331 36.35 33.73 -10.92
N ILE A 332 37.17 32.67 -10.98
CA ILE A 332 37.09 31.53 -10.08
C ILE A 332 37.32 32.04 -8.64
N SER A 333 36.48 31.65 -7.68
CA SER A 333 36.64 32.01 -6.26
C SER A 333 38.06 31.70 -5.74
N GLN A 334 38.55 32.48 -4.77
CA GLN A 334 39.88 32.28 -4.17
C GLN A 334 40.04 30.84 -3.65
N THR A 335 39.00 30.26 -3.03
CA THR A 335 38.99 28.86 -2.60
C THR A 335 39.26 27.90 -3.75
N ALA A 336 38.57 28.06 -4.88
CA ALA A 336 38.76 27.19 -6.04
C ALA A 336 40.13 27.44 -6.72
N SER A 337 40.66 28.67 -6.67
CA SER A 337 42.03 28.97 -7.11
C SER A 337 43.07 28.26 -6.24
N ASP A 338 42.96 28.36 -4.91
CA ASP A 338 43.88 27.72 -3.96
C ASP A 338 43.83 26.20 -4.07
N MET A 339 42.62 25.64 -4.19
CA MET A 339 42.42 24.22 -4.44
C MET A 339 43.13 23.75 -5.72
N ASN A 340 42.95 24.48 -6.83
CA ASN A 340 43.63 24.14 -8.09
C ASN A 340 45.15 24.28 -8.00
N ASN A 341 45.66 25.27 -7.25
CA ASN A 341 47.09 25.42 -6.99
C ASN A 341 47.65 24.21 -6.23
N ILE A 342 46.97 23.74 -5.19
CA ILE A 342 47.36 22.55 -4.43
C ILE A 342 47.32 21.28 -5.29
N ILE A 343 46.27 21.10 -6.11
CA ILE A 343 46.20 19.99 -7.07
C ILE A 343 47.41 19.98 -8.03
N ASN A 344 47.84 21.15 -8.50
CA ASN A 344 49.02 21.27 -9.36
C ASN A 344 50.32 20.93 -8.61
N VAL A 345 50.43 21.29 -7.33
CA VAL A 345 51.56 20.92 -6.48
C VAL A 345 51.63 19.41 -6.31
N LEU A 346 50.51 18.73 -6.00
CA LEU A 346 50.45 17.27 -5.86
C LEU A 346 50.88 16.57 -7.15
N LYS A 347 50.34 16.99 -8.30
CA LYS A 347 50.72 16.44 -9.61
C LYS A 347 52.21 16.63 -9.89
N ALA A 348 52.78 17.75 -9.48
CA ALA A 348 54.21 18.02 -9.66
C ALA A 348 55.11 17.15 -8.75
N GLN A 349 54.63 16.73 -7.58
CA GLN A 349 55.33 15.79 -6.68
C GLN A 349 55.12 14.32 -7.04
N GLY A 350 54.44 14.02 -8.15
CA GLY A 350 54.25 12.65 -8.62
C GLY A 350 53.00 11.95 -8.08
N PHE A 351 52.05 12.69 -7.47
CA PHE A 351 50.74 12.13 -7.13
C PHE A 351 50.00 11.72 -8.42
N PRO A 352 49.50 10.48 -8.54
CA PRO A 352 48.92 9.99 -9.78
C PRO A 352 47.71 10.81 -10.24
N PRO A 353 47.70 11.37 -11.46
CA PRO A 353 46.56 12.16 -11.95
C PRO A 353 45.24 11.40 -11.97
N LYS A 354 45.28 10.07 -12.17
CA LYS A 354 44.08 9.20 -12.14
C LYS A 354 43.44 9.07 -10.75
N ASN A 355 44.18 9.40 -9.69
CA ASN A 355 43.72 9.36 -8.31
C ASN A 355 43.28 10.74 -7.80
N ILE A 356 43.24 11.76 -8.67
CA ILE A 356 42.73 13.08 -8.35
C ILE A 356 41.52 13.37 -9.24
N GLN A 357 40.36 13.54 -8.62
CA GLN A 357 39.16 14.06 -9.26
C GLN A 357 38.91 15.47 -8.72
N SER A 358 38.56 16.43 -9.57
CA SER A 358 38.24 17.79 -9.12
C SER A 358 37.08 18.40 -9.88
N LYS A 359 36.17 19.07 -9.16
CA LYS A 359 34.98 19.72 -9.72
C LYS A 359 34.83 21.12 -9.15
N VAL A 360 34.72 22.12 -10.04
CA VAL A 360 34.35 23.49 -9.68
C VAL A 360 32.95 23.76 -10.23
N VAL A 361 31.96 23.93 -9.36
CA VAL A 361 30.57 24.21 -9.75
C VAL A 361 30.43 25.72 -9.95
N ALA A 362 30.29 26.18 -11.18
CA ALA A 362 30.35 27.61 -11.53
C ALA A 362 29.45 28.51 -10.67
N GLU A 363 28.23 28.06 -10.36
CA GLU A 363 27.24 28.79 -9.56
C GLU A 363 27.23 28.37 -8.08
N GLY A 364 28.05 27.39 -7.70
CA GLY A 364 28.13 26.87 -6.34
C GLY A 364 28.62 27.93 -5.37
N LYS A 365 27.98 27.98 -4.19
CA LYS A 365 28.35 28.83 -3.06
C LYS A 365 29.05 27.99 -1.99
N HIS A 366 29.62 28.66 -0.99
CA HIS A 366 30.26 27.99 0.15
C HIS A 366 29.20 27.58 1.19
N ASN A 367 28.44 26.53 0.92
CA ASN A 367 27.31 26.11 1.76
C ASN A 367 26.99 24.62 1.67
N GLU A 368 26.11 24.17 2.57
CA GLU A 368 25.64 22.78 2.66
C GLU A 368 25.01 22.28 1.36
N ASP A 369 24.29 23.14 0.62
CA ASP A 369 23.64 22.75 -0.63
C ASP A 369 24.65 22.28 -1.69
N LEU A 370 25.81 22.95 -1.81
CA LEU A 370 26.86 22.53 -2.75
C LEU A 370 27.41 21.16 -2.37
N TRP A 371 27.66 20.96 -1.07
CA TRP A 371 28.30 19.76 -0.55
C TRP A 371 27.38 18.54 -0.61
N ARG A 372 26.11 18.70 -0.22
CA ARG A 372 25.04 17.72 -0.45
C ARG A 372 24.98 17.27 -1.89
N ASN A 373 24.83 18.22 -2.82
CA ASN A 373 24.71 17.92 -4.26
C ASN A 373 25.98 17.28 -4.86
N GLY A 374 27.13 17.45 -4.22
CA GLY A 374 28.39 16.84 -4.62
C GLY A 374 28.71 15.49 -3.94
N PHE A 375 27.96 15.12 -2.90
CA PHE A 375 28.25 13.94 -2.08
C PHE A 375 28.05 12.63 -2.84
N GLU A 376 26.93 12.49 -3.55
CA GLU A 376 26.62 11.29 -4.36
C GLU A 376 27.73 10.99 -5.38
N GLU A 377 28.15 11.98 -6.17
CA GLU A 377 29.22 11.82 -7.17
C GLU A 377 30.55 11.45 -6.51
N THR A 378 30.88 12.10 -5.39
CA THR A 378 32.13 11.84 -4.67
C THR A 378 32.17 10.43 -4.11
N ILE A 379 31.09 9.98 -3.47
CA ILE A 379 31.09 8.70 -2.78
C ILE A 379 31.12 7.53 -3.78
N LEU A 380 30.40 7.64 -4.90
CA LEU A 380 30.44 6.68 -5.99
C LEU A 380 31.82 6.63 -6.67
N TRP A 381 32.50 7.78 -6.81
CA TRP A 381 33.85 7.80 -7.36
C TRP A 381 34.86 7.24 -6.37
N LEU A 382 34.73 7.50 -5.08
CA LEU A 382 35.64 6.98 -4.05
C LEU A 382 35.48 5.47 -3.88
N PHE A 383 34.24 4.96 -3.83
CA PHE A 383 33.91 3.56 -3.57
C PHE A 383 33.11 2.89 -4.71
N PRO A 384 33.61 2.84 -5.95
CA PRO A 384 32.91 2.15 -7.03
C PRO A 384 32.70 0.66 -6.73
N GLU A 385 33.57 0.06 -5.91
CA GLU A 385 33.47 -1.33 -5.45
C GLU A 385 32.43 -1.57 -4.34
N ALA A 386 31.84 -0.52 -3.75
CA ALA A 386 30.74 -0.67 -2.80
C ALA A 386 29.38 -0.87 -3.49
N ILE A 387 29.31 -0.73 -4.82
CA ILE A 387 28.15 -1.08 -5.64
C ILE A 387 28.08 -2.62 -5.73
N ASN A 388 26.95 -3.20 -5.32
CA ASN A 388 26.71 -4.65 -5.38
C ASN A 388 25.57 -4.96 -6.35
N GLU A 389 25.85 -4.88 -7.65
CA GLU A 389 24.89 -5.28 -8.67
C GLU A 389 24.81 -6.82 -8.81
N ARG A 390 23.60 -7.31 -9.03
CA ARG A 390 23.36 -8.73 -9.33
C ARG A 390 23.97 -9.07 -10.70
N GLU A 391 24.80 -10.10 -10.75
CA GLU A 391 25.46 -10.53 -11.98
C GLU A 391 24.89 -11.86 -12.48
N PHE A 392 24.66 -11.98 -13.79
CA PHE A 392 24.28 -13.23 -14.43
C PHE A 392 25.41 -14.28 -14.35
N VAL A 393 25.10 -15.50 -13.89
CA VAL A 393 26.06 -16.62 -13.88
C VAL A 393 25.71 -17.65 -14.95
N SER A 394 24.48 -18.18 -14.94
CA SER A 394 24.06 -19.20 -15.91
C SER A 394 22.54 -19.31 -16.01
N LEU A 395 22.06 -19.86 -17.14
CA LEU A 395 20.66 -20.20 -17.37
C LEU A 395 20.56 -21.66 -17.80
N LYS A 396 19.61 -22.39 -17.23
CA LYS A 396 19.34 -23.78 -17.57
C LYS A 396 17.83 -24.02 -17.68
N GLU A 397 17.39 -24.59 -18.79
CA GLU A 397 16.01 -25.05 -18.96
C GLU A 397 15.72 -26.27 -18.07
N THR A 398 14.49 -26.34 -17.57
CA THR A 398 13.95 -27.44 -16.77
C THR A 398 12.73 -28.04 -17.49
N ASP A 399 12.15 -29.10 -16.93
CA ASP A 399 11.00 -29.76 -17.56
C ASP A 399 9.75 -28.86 -17.71
N SER A 400 9.63 -27.82 -16.88
CA SER A 400 8.47 -26.91 -16.84
C SER A 400 8.84 -25.42 -16.80
N GLY A 401 10.07 -25.06 -17.16
CA GLY A 401 10.53 -23.66 -17.15
C GLY A 401 12.05 -23.52 -17.15
N LEU A 402 12.60 -22.66 -16.28
CA LEU A 402 14.04 -22.36 -16.27
C LEU A 402 14.57 -22.02 -14.88
N ASN A 403 15.85 -22.33 -14.67
CA ASN A 403 16.63 -21.88 -13.52
C ASN A 403 17.70 -20.90 -14.00
N ILE A 404 17.80 -19.75 -13.32
CA ILE A 404 18.82 -18.72 -13.60
C ILE A 404 19.64 -18.55 -12.34
N ASN A 405 20.94 -18.85 -12.41
CA ASN A 405 21.86 -18.56 -11.31
C ASN A 405 22.43 -17.17 -11.49
N VAL A 406 22.50 -16.42 -10.39
CA VAL A 406 23.07 -15.08 -10.29
C VAL A 406 24.07 -15.01 -9.13
N SER A 407 24.79 -13.90 -8.98
CA SER A 407 25.83 -13.74 -7.95
C SER A 407 25.34 -13.86 -6.50
N ASP A 408 24.05 -13.60 -6.25
CA ASP A 408 23.45 -13.54 -4.91
C ASP A 408 22.29 -14.55 -4.70
N GLY A 409 22.09 -15.49 -5.62
CA GLY A 409 21.01 -16.47 -5.52
C GLY A 409 20.64 -17.18 -6.82
N GLN A 410 19.44 -17.74 -6.84
CA GLN A 410 18.88 -18.44 -7.98
C GLN A 410 17.42 -18.06 -8.22
N TYR A 411 17.07 -17.73 -9.46
CA TYR A 411 15.68 -17.69 -9.90
C TYR A 411 15.22 -19.06 -10.38
N GLN A 412 14.01 -19.47 -9.98
CA GLN A 412 13.27 -20.59 -10.54
C GLN A 412 12.00 -20.06 -11.18
N ILE A 413 11.85 -20.29 -12.48
CA ILE A 413 10.67 -19.88 -13.25
C ILE A 413 9.93 -21.13 -13.72
N LYS A 414 8.61 -21.15 -13.53
CA LYS A 414 7.72 -22.24 -13.95
C LYS A 414 6.56 -21.68 -14.77
N PHE A 415 6.20 -22.40 -15.83
CA PHE A 415 5.00 -22.11 -16.60
C PHE A 415 3.82 -22.97 -16.11
N TYR A 416 2.65 -22.36 -15.98
CA TYR A 416 1.39 -23.04 -15.68
C TYR A 416 0.49 -23.13 -16.92
N SER A 417 0.47 -22.05 -17.70
CA SER A 417 -0.14 -21.92 -19.02
C SER A 417 0.67 -20.90 -19.84
N PRO A 418 0.38 -20.70 -21.14
CA PRO A 418 0.97 -19.60 -21.90
C PRO A 418 0.72 -18.21 -21.28
N GLU A 419 -0.30 -18.06 -20.44
CA GLU A 419 -0.73 -16.81 -19.79
C GLU A 419 -0.30 -16.68 -18.32
N ILE A 420 0.31 -17.73 -17.74
CA ILE A 420 0.62 -17.77 -16.31
C ILE A 420 2.03 -18.31 -16.08
N ILE A 421 2.87 -17.49 -15.45
CA ILE A 421 4.21 -17.87 -15.00
C ILE A 421 4.39 -17.59 -13.52
N GLU A 422 5.16 -18.43 -12.85
CA GLU A 422 5.66 -18.21 -11.48
C GLU A 422 7.16 -17.96 -11.55
N THR A 423 7.62 -16.93 -10.85
CA THR A 423 9.04 -16.65 -10.62
C THR A 423 9.31 -16.66 -9.14
N THR A 424 10.27 -17.46 -8.70
CA THR A 424 10.76 -17.48 -7.33
C THR A 424 12.23 -17.12 -7.29
N PHE A 425 12.61 -16.16 -6.44
CA PHE A 425 14.00 -15.93 -6.09
C PHE A 425 14.39 -16.73 -4.83
N ILE A 426 15.54 -17.40 -4.85
CA ILE A 426 16.10 -18.14 -3.72
C ILE A 426 17.44 -17.47 -3.40
N PRO A 427 17.50 -16.63 -2.35
CA PRO A 427 18.75 -16.00 -1.93
C PRO A 427 19.83 -17.04 -1.61
N GLU A 428 21.10 -16.68 -1.81
CA GLU A 428 22.21 -17.57 -1.47
C GLU A 428 22.15 -18.00 0.02
N GLY A 429 22.25 -19.31 0.26
CA GLY A 429 22.18 -19.88 1.60
C GLY A 429 20.76 -20.10 2.16
N GLU A 430 19.71 -19.61 1.49
CA GLU A 430 18.32 -19.87 1.87
C GLU A 430 17.78 -21.17 1.25
N VAL A 431 16.81 -21.78 1.94
CA VAL A 431 16.13 -23.00 1.47
C VAL A 431 14.83 -22.62 0.78
N PHE A 432 14.61 -23.16 -0.42
CA PHE A 432 13.36 -22.99 -1.14
C PHE A 432 12.17 -23.60 -0.38
N LYS A 433 11.25 -22.74 0.07
CA LYS A 433 9.94 -23.15 0.61
C LYS A 433 8.99 -23.42 -0.56
N ASN A 434 8.69 -24.69 -0.88
CA ASN A 434 7.92 -25.04 -2.07
C ASN A 434 6.38 -24.92 -1.93
N GLN A 435 5.83 -25.01 -0.72
CA GLN A 435 4.39 -25.08 -0.52
C GLN A 435 3.73 -23.69 -0.63
N SER A 436 2.76 -23.56 -1.53
CA SER A 436 1.90 -22.37 -1.66
C SER A 436 0.62 -22.55 -0.83
N HIS A 437 0.09 -21.45 -0.30
CA HIS A 437 -1.25 -21.40 0.31
C HIS A 437 -2.34 -21.02 -0.71
N ALA A 438 -1.96 -20.38 -1.83
CA ALA A 438 -2.89 -19.86 -2.82
C ALA A 438 -2.99 -20.73 -4.09
N VAL A 439 -1.86 -21.19 -4.61
CA VAL A 439 -1.75 -21.84 -5.93
C VAL A 439 -2.12 -23.32 -5.85
N VAL A 440 -3.14 -23.72 -6.63
CA VAL A 440 -3.62 -25.11 -6.73
C VAL A 440 -3.42 -25.72 -8.11
N LEU A 441 -3.21 -24.88 -9.13
CA LEU A 441 -2.86 -25.32 -10.47
C LEU A 441 -1.50 -26.02 -10.44
N LYS A 442 -1.29 -26.97 -11.35
CA LYS A 442 0.00 -27.68 -11.47
C LYS A 442 0.78 -27.11 -12.65
N PRO A 443 2.10 -26.91 -12.52
CA PRO A 443 2.94 -26.51 -13.65
C PRO A 443 2.80 -27.49 -14.82
N LYS A 444 2.82 -26.97 -16.04
CA LYS A 444 2.75 -27.75 -17.27
C LYS A 444 4.03 -27.56 -18.07
N LYS A 445 4.42 -28.58 -18.84
CA LYS A 445 5.47 -28.45 -19.83
C LYS A 445 4.91 -27.70 -21.04
N LEU A 446 5.47 -26.53 -21.33
CA LEU A 446 5.19 -25.78 -22.54
C LEU A 446 6.33 -25.95 -23.55
N GLU A 447 6.01 -25.84 -24.83
CA GLU A 447 7.03 -25.65 -25.85
C GLU A 447 7.56 -24.21 -25.72
N ILE A 448 8.88 -24.08 -25.56
CA ILE A 448 9.56 -22.79 -25.44
C ILE A 448 10.65 -22.70 -26.50
N VAL A 449 10.83 -21.50 -27.05
CA VAL A 449 11.93 -21.16 -27.96
C VAL A 449 12.89 -20.24 -27.24
N SER A 450 14.14 -20.68 -27.11
CA SER A 450 15.20 -19.91 -26.43
C SER A 450 16.20 -19.36 -27.46
N VAL A 451 16.35 -18.04 -27.50
CA VAL A 451 17.29 -17.32 -28.36
C VAL A 451 18.30 -16.61 -27.48
N ALA A 452 19.53 -17.15 -27.43
CA ALA A 452 20.64 -16.56 -26.71
C ALA A 452 21.38 -15.53 -27.58
N GLU A 453 21.46 -14.29 -27.10
CA GLU A 453 22.26 -13.22 -27.67
C GLU A 453 23.45 -12.89 -26.75
N LEU A 454 24.30 -11.95 -27.19
CA LEU A 454 25.49 -11.53 -26.43
C LEU A 454 25.13 -11.03 -25.03
N ASN A 455 24.15 -10.11 -24.92
CA ASN A 455 23.80 -9.42 -23.67
C ASN A 455 22.44 -9.83 -23.08
N LYS A 456 21.70 -10.72 -23.74
CA LYS A 456 20.39 -11.18 -23.26
C LYS A 456 20.09 -12.60 -23.73
N THR A 457 19.09 -13.22 -23.11
CA THR A 457 18.44 -14.44 -23.61
C THR A 457 16.94 -14.18 -23.64
N ILE A 458 16.29 -14.47 -24.76
CA ILE A 458 14.83 -14.37 -24.93
C ILE A 458 14.27 -15.79 -24.89
N ILE A 459 13.26 -16.02 -24.05
CA ILE A 459 12.56 -17.28 -23.90
C ILE A 459 11.09 -17.03 -24.21
N SER A 460 10.63 -17.48 -25.38
CA SER A 460 9.27 -17.25 -25.86
C SER A 460 8.44 -18.53 -25.70
N SER A 461 7.26 -18.42 -25.09
CA SER A 461 6.19 -19.44 -25.18
C SER A 461 5.16 -19.03 -26.24
N GLU A 462 4.04 -19.74 -26.34
CA GLU A 462 2.90 -19.32 -27.18
C GLU A 462 2.22 -18.02 -26.69
N GLY A 463 2.43 -17.64 -25.43
CA GLY A 463 1.85 -16.45 -24.80
C GLY A 463 2.94 -15.53 -24.25
N ILE A 464 3.26 -15.70 -22.97
CA ILE A 464 4.27 -14.90 -22.27
C ILE A 464 5.67 -15.18 -22.82
N GLU A 465 6.45 -14.12 -23.01
CA GLU A 465 7.86 -14.13 -23.31
C GLU A 465 8.66 -13.51 -22.15
N ILE A 466 9.81 -14.11 -21.86
CA ILE A 466 10.73 -13.69 -20.81
C ILE A 466 12.04 -13.23 -21.46
N THR A 467 12.45 -12.01 -21.18
CA THR A 467 13.77 -11.51 -21.54
C THR A 467 14.67 -11.45 -20.30
N VAL A 468 15.76 -12.21 -20.32
CA VAL A 468 16.81 -12.19 -19.30
C VAL A 468 17.98 -11.37 -19.83
N GLN A 469 18.08 -10.10 -19.43
CA GLN A 469 19.24 -9.26 -19.68
C GLN A 469 20.39 -9.66 -18.74
N LYS A 470 21.60 -9.79 -19.27
CA LYS A 470 22.76 -10.32 -18.52
C LYS A 470 23.55 -9.23 -17.79
N GLN A 471 23.62 -8.02 -18.34
CA GLN A 471 24.37 -6.89 -17.75
C GLN A 471 23.80 -5.52 -18.19
N PRO A 472 23.35 -4.66 -17.26
CA PRO A 472 22.99 -5.03 -15.88
C PRO A 472 21.93 -6.12 -15.88
N PHE A 473 21.92 -7.00 -14.87
CA PHE A 473 20.98 -8.11 -14.82
C PHE A 473 19.54 -7.60 -14.68
N LYS A 474 18.62 -8.10 -15.50
CA LYS A 474 17.21 -7.73 -15.45
C LYS A 474 16.33 -8.83 -16.05
N ILE A 475 15.18 -9.10 -15.43
CA ILE A 475 14.14 -9.97 -16.00
C ILE A 475 12.97 -9.08 -16.44
N SER A 476 12.50 -9.26 -17.67
CA SER A 476 11.37 -8.53 -18.25
C SER A 476 10.37 -9.50 -18.87
N TYR A 477 9.09 -9.12 -18.80
CA TYR A 477 7.97 -9.92 -19.28
C TYR A 477 7.22 -9.16 -20.38
N SER A 478 6.87 -9.87 -21.44
CA SER A 478 6.01 -9.39 -22.52
C SER A 478 4.94 -10.43 -22.84
N TYR A 479 3.82 -10.01 -23.41
CA TYR A 479 2.74 -10.88 -23.86
C TYR A 479 2.33 -10.48 -25.27
N LYS A 480 2.39 -11.43 -26.21
CA LYS A 480 2.07 -11.20 -27.64
C LYS A 480 2.79 -9.98 -28.26
N GLY A 481 4.03 -9.73 -27.82
CA GLY A 481 4.87 -8.61 -28.29
C GLY A 481 4.69 -7.29 -27.54
N ASN A 482 3.71 -7.18 -26.64
CA ASN A 482 3.51 -6.00 -25.80
C ASN A 482 4.29 -6.14 -24.48
N PRO A 483 5.10 -5.15 -24.06
CA PRO A 483 5.70 -5.14 -22.73
C PRO A 483 4.63 -5.16 -21.65
N ILE A 484 4.84 -5.99 -20.61
CA ILE A 484 3.93 -6.10 -19.46
C ILE A 484 4.56 -5.38 -18.27
N THR A 485 5.65 -5.94 -17.75
CA THR A 485 6.41 -5.34 -16.65
C THR A 485 7.84 -5.88 -16.65
N SER A 486 8.69 -5.35 -15.78
CA SER A 486 10.04 -5.86 -15.57
C SER A 486 10.49 -5.62 -14.15
N GLU A 487 11.30 -6.52 -13.60
CA GLU A 487 11.96 -6.26 -12.32
C GLU A 487 12.76 -4.95 -12.41
N LYS A 488 12.68 -4.10 -11.38
CA LYS A 488 13.51 -2.90 -11.24
C LYS A 488 14.83 -3.29 -10.60
N ASN A 489 14.82 -3.50 -9.29
CA ASN A 489 15.95 -4.06 -8.53
C ASN A 489 15.77 -5.55 -8.19
N GLY A 490 14.61 -6.13 -8.55
CA GLY A 490 14.26 -7.50 -8.19
C GLY A 490 14.21 -7.67 -6.68
N TYR A 491 14.75 -8.78 -6.17
CA TYR A 491 14.84 -9.04 -4.73
C TYR A 491 15.93 -8.19 -4.02
N GLN A 492 15.58 -7.57 -2.88
CA GLN A 492 16.51 -6.95 -1.93
C GLN A 492 16.15 -7.33 -0.49
N LYS A 493 17.12 -7.25 0.43
CA LYS A 493 16.91 -7.51 1.86
C LYS A 493 17.45 -6.35 2.68
N THR A 494 16.61 -5.82 3.56
CA THR A 494 16.94 -4.81 4.57
C THR A 494 16.85 -5.44 5.96
N ASP A 495 17.12 -4.64 6.99
CA ASP A 495 16.99 -5.06 8.39
C ASP A 495 15.53 -5.29 8.80
N ASP A 496 14.58 -4.63 8.12
CA ASP A 496 13.16 -4.68 8.46
C ASP A 496 12.37 -5.60 7.52
N PHE A 497 12.71 -5.62 6.22
CA PHE A 497 11.94 -6.30 5.19
C PHE A 497 12.80 -6.97 4.12
N GLU A 498 12.21 -7.95 3.48
CA GLU A 498 12.61 -8.47 2.19
C GLU A 498 11.67 -7.92 1.12
N THR A 499 12.23 -7.41 0.02
CA THR A 499 11.46 -6.68 -0.98
C THR A 499 11.61 -7.27 -2.38
N ILE A 500 10.60 -7.07 -3.22
CA ILE A 500 10.65 -7.36 -4.66
C ILE A 500 10.11 -6.13 -5.41
N GLN A 501 10.92 -5.57 -6.32
CA GLN A 501 10.58 -4.33 -7.03
C GLN A 501 10.37 -4.51 -8.53
N PHE A 502 9.35 -3.84 -9.07
CA PHE A 502 9.01 -3.81 -10.49
C PHE A 502 8.94 -2.37 -11.00
N ASN A 503 9.22 -2.21 -12.30
CA ASN A 503 8.97 -0.96 -13.01
C ASN A 503 7.49 -0.85 -13.36
N LEU A 504 6.98 0.38 -13.26
CA LEU A 504 5.68 0.80 -13.74
C LEU A 504 5.86 1.78 -14.91
N THR A 505 4.85 1.90 -15.76
CA THR A 505 4.75 3.04 -16.68
C THR A 505 4.14 4.25 -15.98
N GLU A 506 4.34 5.46 -16.51
CA GLU A 506 3.86 6.71 -15.88
C GLU A 506 2.33 6.83 -15.84
N ASP A 507 1.63 6.15 -16.76
CA ASP A 507 0.19 6.25 -17.00
C ASP A 507 -0.63 5.09 -16.44
N GLU A 508 0.01 4.07 -15.88
CA GLU A 508 -0.68 2.92 -15.28
C GLU A 508 -1.59 3.30 -14.11
N VAL A 509 -2.83 2.82 -14.18
CA VAL A 509 -3.76 2.73 -13.04
C VAL A 509 -3.53 1.38 -12.36
N LEU A 510 -3.36 1.41 -11.04
CA LEU A 510 -3.11 0.19 -10.26
C LEU A 510 -4.31 -0.14 -9.38
N TYR A 511 -4.77 -1.37 -9.49
CA TYR A 511 -5.74 -2.00 -8.60
C TYR A 511 -5.04 -3.09 -7.77
N GLY A 512 -5.73 -3.68 -6.80
CA GLY A 512 -5.26 -4.73 -5.91
C GLY A 512 -5.15 -4.32 -4.43
N GLY A 513 -4.48 -5.13 -3.62
CA GLY A 513 -4.33 -4.88 -2.18
C GLY A 513 -5.50 -5.35 -1.30
N GLY A 514 -6.50 -6.04 -1.86
CA GLY A 514 -7.67 -6.54 -1.11
C GLY A 514 -8.81 -5.51 -0.98
N ALA A 515 -9.54 -5.57 0.13
CA ALA A 515 -10.61 -4.65 0.48
C ALA A 515 -10.03 -3.35 1.06
N ARG A 516 -10.36 -2.22 0.43
CA ARG A 516 -9.94 -0.87 0.80
C ARG A 516 -11.04 0.10 0.38
N ALA A 517 -11.09 1.28 0.99
CA ALA A 517 -11.88 2.41 0.51
C ALA A 517 -10.91 3.57 0.19
N LEU A 518 -10.42 3.63 -1.05
CA LEU A 518 -9.40 4.58 -1.50
C LEU A 518 -9.67 5.13 -2.91
N GLY A 519 -10.76 4.71 -3.54
CA GLY A 519 -10.99 4.82 -4.98
C GLY A 519 -10.44 3.63 -5.76
N MET A 520 -10.84 3.55 -7.03
CA MET A 520 -10.43 2.43 -7.90
C MET A 520 -8.91 2.42 -8.16
N ASN A 521 -8.30 3.59 -8.36
CA ASN A 521 -6.84 3.71 -8.52
C ASN A 521 -6.15 3.76 -7.16
N ARG A 522 -5.39 2.71 -6.85
CA ARG A 522 -4.61 2.58 -5.62
C ARG A 522 -3.16 3.07 -5.77
N ARG A 523 -2.73 3.47 -6.96
CA ARG A 523 -1.40 4.06 -7.18
C ARG A 523 -1.20 5.31 -6.31
N GLY A 524 0.01 5.49 -5.81
CA GLY A 524 0.38 6.54 -4.85
C GLY A 524 0.24 6.14 -3.38
N ASN A 525 -0.15 4.89 -3.07
CA ASN A 525 -0.33 4.42 -1.70
C ASN A 525 0.66 3.29 -1.35
N ARG A 526 1.14 3.28 -0.09
CA ARG A 526 1.84 2.15 0.53
C ARG A 526 0.91 1.42 1.48
N LEU A 527 0.37 0.29 1.06
CA LEU A 527 -0.71 -0.42 1.75
C LEU A 527 -0.18 -1.55 2.61
N GLU A 528 -0.60 -1.61 3.87
CA GLU A 528 -0.24 -2.71 4.78
C GLU A 528 -0.95 -4.01 4.39
N LEU A 529 -0.20 -5.11 4.38
CA LEU A 529 -0.67 -6.48 4.20
C LEU A 529 -0.77 -7.15 5.56
N TYR A 530 -1.80 -6.75 6.30
CA TYR A 530 -2.14 -7.24 7.63
C TYR A 530 -3.67 -7.18 7.75
N ASN A 531 -4.36 -8.33 7.73
CA ASN A 531 -5.80 -8.36 7.91
C ASN A 531 -6.19 -7.66 9.22
N LYS A 532 -7.07 -6.65 9.17
CA LYS A 532 -7.44 -5.90 10.38
C LYS A 532 -8.85 -5.33 10.33
N ALA A 533 -9.62 -5.54 11.38
CA ALA A 533 -10.91 -4.87 11.51
C ALA A 533 -10.72 -3.34 11.49
N HIS A 534 -11.60 -2.65 10.76
CA HIS A 534 -11.75 -1.19 10.83
C HIS A 534 -13.20 -0.88 11.17
N TYR A 535 -13.52 -0.92 12.46
CA TYR A 535 -14.85 -0.63 12.95
C TYR A 535 -15.30 0.79 12.58
N GLY A 536 -16.48 0.93 12.00
CA GLY A 536 -17.11 2.21 11.69
C GLY A 536 -16.42 2.97 10.55
N TYR A 537 -15.80 2.28 9.59
CA TYR A 537 -15.24 2.93 8.41
C TYR A 537 -16.33 3.57 7.53
N GLU A 538 -15.95 4.62 6.79
CA GLU A 538 -16.83 5.39 5.89
C GLU A 538 -16.25 5.47 4.47
N GLU A 539 -15.94 6.66 3.96
CA GLU A 539 -15.46 6.89 2.60
C GLU A 539 -13.99 6.50 2.40
N ARG A 540 -13.20 6.45 3.48
CA ARG A 540 -11.76 6.20 3.41
C ARG A 540 -11.28 5.15 4.41
N SER A 541 -10.58 4.14 3.92
CA SER A 541 -9.93 3.12 4.72
C SER A 541 -8.75 2.50 3.99
N GLU A 542 -7.54 2.76 4.49
CA GLU A 542 -6.30 2.19 3.96
C GLU A 542 -6.06 0.76 4.42
N LEU A 543 -6.69 0.30 5.50
CA LEU A 543 -6.50 -1.03 6.09
C LEU A 543 -7.82 -1.59 6.58
N MET A 544 -8.15 -2.81 6.14
CA MET A 544 -9.42 -3.47 6.42
C MET A 544 -9.23 -4.98 6.64
N ASN A 545 -10.33 -5.68 6.87
CA ASN A 545 -10.41 -7.07 7.29
C ASN A 545 -9.82 -8.09 6.31
N PHE A 546 -9.75 -7.76 5.01
CA PHE A 546 -9.35 -8.71 3.97
C PHE A 546 -8.34 -8.08 3.02
N THR A 547 -7.05 -8.20 3.35
CA THR A 547 -5.94 -7.75 2.50
C THR A 547 -5.52 -8.86 1.54
N LEU A 548 -5.06 -8.48 0.33
CA LEU A 548 -4.57 -9.43 -0.67
C LEU A 548 -3.26 -8.92 -1.28
N PRO A 549 -2.23 -9.77 -1.39
CA PRO A 549 -0.94 -9.39 -1.98
C PRO A 549 -1.01 -9.49 -3.51
N ILE A 550 -1.93 -8.75 -4.11
CA ILE A 550 -2.22 -8.74 -5.55
C ILE A 550 -2.12 -7.30 -6.06
N VAL A 551 -1.54 -7.14 -7.25
CA VAL A 551 -1.60 -5.92 -8.06
C VAL A 551 -2.24 -6.27 -9.40
N ILE A 552 -3.17 -5.45 -9.86
CA ILE A 552 -3.75 -5.54 -11.20
C ILE A 552 -3.47 -4.20 -11.89
N SER A 553 -2.98 -4.23 -13.12
CA SER A 553 -2.64 -3.02 -13.88
C SER A 553 -3.67 -2.74 -14.97
N SER A 554 -3.89 -1.47 -15.31
CA SER A 554 -4.64 -1.06 -16.51
C SER A 554 -4.07 -1.63 -17.80
N ASN A 555 -2.80 -2.06 -17.79
CA ASN A 555 -2.17 -2.78 -18.90
C ASN A 555 -2.56 -4.28 -18.95
N GLN A 556 -3.66 -4.67 -18.29
CA GLN A 556 -4.28 -6.00 -18.32
C GLN A 556 -3.36 -7.16 -17.90
N TYR A 557 -2.55 -6.91 -16.87
CA TYR A 557 -1.80 -7.95 -16.17
C TYR A 557 -2.05 -7.91 -14.66
N MET A 558 -1.77 -9.03 -14.02
CA MET A 558 -1.82 -9.19 -12.57
C MET A 558 -0.48 -9.72 -12.07
N ILE A 559 0.01 -9.15 -10.96
CA ILE A 559 1.11 -9.69 -10.17
C ILE A 559 0.53 -10.19 -8.85
N HIS A 560 0.62 -11.49 -8.61
CA HIS A 560 0.23 -12.10 -7.34
C HIS A 560 1.49 -12.48 -6.57
N PHE A 561 1.68 -11.95 -5.37
CA PHE A 561 2.79 -12.31 -4.49
C PHE A 561 2.34 -13.45 -3.56
N ASP A 562 2.85 -14.65 -3.82
CA ASP A 562 2.45 -15.87 -3.12
C ASP A 562 3.23 -16.06 -1.81
N ASN A 563 2.87 -15.26 -0.80
CA ASN A 563 3.55 -15.21 0.48
C ASN A 563 2.63 -14.83 1.67
N ALA A 564 2.61 -15.69 2.69
CA ALA A 564 1.72 -15.56 3.84
C ALA A 564 2.08 -14.48 4.90
N PRO A 565 3.37 -14.28 5.25
CA PRO A 565 3.76 -13.31 6.27
C PRO A 565 3.32 -11.87 6.00
N ILE A 566 3.22 -11.09 7.07
CA ILE A 566 2.86 -9.67 7.02
C ILE A 566 3.88 -8.84 6.25
N GLY A 567 3.45 -7.65 5.81
CA GLY A 567 4.29 -6.77 5.00
C GLY A 567 3.54 -5.59 4.41
N PHE A 568 4.01 -5.11 3.27
CA PHE A 568 3.42 -3.96 2.57
C PHE A 568 3.40 -4.18 1.06
N LEU A 569 2.46 -3.50 0.41
CA LEU A 569 2.37 -3.33 -1.02
C LEU A 569 2.46 -1.84 -1.33
N ASP A 570 3.64 -1.37 -1.72
CA ASP A 570 3.88 0.01 -2.15
C ASP A 570 3.59 0.16 -3.64
N LEU A 571 2.45 0.79 -3.93
CA LEU A 571 1.93 1.04 -5.27
C LEU A 571 2.40 2.42 -5.76
N ASP A 572 3.71 2.66 -5.78
CA ASP A 572 4.33 3.92 -6.23
C ASP A 572 4.06 5.13 -5.32
N SER A 573 4.09 4.95 -3.99
CA SER A 573 3.88 6.03 -3.01
C SER A 573 4.87 7.20 -3.13
N GLN A 574 6.05 6.92 -3.69
CA GLN A 574 7.12 7.91 -3.91
C GLN A 574 7.04 8.58 -5.29
N ASN A 575 6.11 8.17 -6.16
CA ASN A 575 5.99 8.64 -7.55
C ASN A 575 7.30 8.50 -8.35
N ASP A 576 7.99 7.36 -8.19
CA ASP A 576 9.24 7.02 -8.88
C ASP A 576 9.08 5.86 -9.88
N ASN A 577 7.81 5.57 -10.24
CA ASN A 577 7.39 4.48 -11.12
C ASN A 577 7.84 3.11 -10.60
N THR A 578 7.78 2.90 -9.28
CA THR A 578 8.15 1.63 -8.65
C THR A 578 6.98 0.98 -7.94
N LEU A 579 6.70 -0.27 -8.30
CA LEU A 579 5.92 -1.17 -7.46
C LEU A 579 6.89 -1.92 -6.52
N THR A 580 6.66 -1.85 -5.21
CA THR A 580 7.45 -2.60 -4.22
C THR A 580 6.54 -3.51 -3.40
N TYR A 581 6.82 -4.80 -3.43
CA TYR A 581 6.29 -5.74 -2.44
C TYR A 581 7.31 -5.88 -1.31
N GLU A 582 6.85 -5.80 -0.05
CA GLU A 582 7.68 -5.90 1.15
C GLU A 582 7.10 -6.98 2.07
N THR A 583 7.96 -7.79 2.69
CA THR A 583 7.54 -8.80 3.67
C THR A 583 8.61 -9.07 4.71
N ILE A 584 8.20 -9.49 5.90
CA ILE A 584 9.15 -9.82 6.98
C ILE A 584 9.89 -11.15 6.75
N SER A 585 9.30 -12.09 5.99
CA SER A 585 9.86 -13.43 5.77
C SER A 585 9.11 -14.17 4.66
N GLY A 586 9.37 -15.48 4.51
CA GLY A 586 8.54 -16.38 3.72
C GLY A 586 9.08 -16.66 2.31
N ARG A 587 8.17 -16.83 1.36
CA ARG A 587 8.40 -17.11 -0.06
C ARG A 587 8.64 -15.82 -0.83
N LYS A 588 9.59 -15.86 -1.76
CA LYS A 588 9.99 -14.72 -2.62
C LYS A 588 9.49 -15.02 -4.02
N THR A 589 8.20 -15.30 -4.06
CA THR A 589 7.52 -15.92 -5.20
C THR A 589 6.42 -14.98 -5.65
N TYR A 590 6.43 -14.69 -6.94
CA TYR A 590 5.34 -13.96 -7.59
C TYR A 590 4.90 -14.68 -8.86
N GLN A 591 3.63 -14.53 -9.20
CA GLN A 591 3.10 -14.95 -10.49
C GLN A 591 2.75 -13.74 -11.34
N ILE A 592 3.14 -13.79 -12.62
CA ILE A 592 2.64 -12.86 -13.64
C ILE A 592 1.53 -13.59 -14.39
N ILE A 593 0.36 -12.96 -14.42
CA ILE A 593 -0.86 -13.47 -15.05
C ILE A 593 -1.31 -12.41 -16.06
N VAL A 594 -1.65 -12.82 -17.26
CA VAL A 594 -2.12 -11.94 -18.35
C VAL A 594 -3.42 -12.48 -18.91
N GLY A 595 -4.14 -11.66 -19.67
CA GLY A 595 -5.35 -12.07 -20.39
C GLY A 595 -5.54 -11.24 -21.65
N ASP A 596 -6.30 -11.77 -22.62
CA ASP A 596 -6.70 -11.02 -23.82
C ASP A 596 -7.84 -10.03 -23.52
N SER A 597 -8.56 -10.26 -22.42
CA SER A 597 -9.58 -9.38 -21.86
C SER A 597 -9.50 -9.37 -20.33
N TRP A 598 -10.25 -8.46 -19.70
CA TRP A 598 -10.38 -8.43 -18.25
C TRP A 598 -11.01 -9.69 -17.66
N LEU A 599 -11.94 -10.32 -18.40
CA LEU A 599 -12.55 -11.58 -17.99
C LEU A 599 -11.54 -12.73 -18.09
N ASP A 600 -10.75 -12.80 -19.17
CA ASP A 600 -9.70 -13.81 -19.31
C ASP A 600 -8.62 -13.67 -18.24
N LEU A 601 -8.27 -12.44 -17.85
CA LEU A 601 -7.30 -12.20 -16.78
C LEU A 601 -7.76 -12.80 -15.44
N ILE A 602 -9.04 -12.64 -15.12
CA ILE A 602 -9.64 -13.18 -13.89
C ILE A 602 -9.84 -14.70 -14.00
N ASP A 603 -10.21 -15.20 -15.18
CA ASP A 603 -10.29 -16.62 -15.48
C ASP A 603 -8.95 -17.30 -15.23
N ASN A 604 -7.87 -16.74 -15.78
CA ASN A 604 -6.50 -17.22 -15.57
C ASN A 604 -6.06 -17.16 -14.10
N TYR A 605 -6.38 -16.09 -13.38
CA TYR A 605 -6.09 -16.00 -11.93
C TYR A 605 -6.85 -17.05 -11.11
N THR A 606 -8.11 -17.28 -11.42
CA THR A 606 -8.94 -18.26 -10.70
C THR A 606 -8.68 -19.69 -11.15
N ASP A 607 -8.12 -19.92 -12.35
CA ASP A 607 -7.52 -21.20 -12.74
C ASP A 607 -6.29 -21.52 -11.89
N LEU A 608 -5.45 -20.51 -11.64
CA LEU A 608 -4.27 -20.63 -10.78
C LEU A 608 -4.64 -20.94 -9.32
N THR A 609 -5.62 -20.21 -8.78
CA THR A 609 -5.92 -20.18 -7.33
C THR A 609 -7.17 -20.96 -6.91
N GLY A 610 -7.97 -21.42 -7.88
CA GLY A 610 -9.19 -22.22 -7.72
C GLY A 610 -10.47 -21.41 -7.99
N LYS A 611 -11.40 -22.03 -8.73
CA LYS A 611 -12.74 -21.46 -8.99
C LYS A 611 -13.60 -21.49 -7.73
N GLN A 612 -14.46 -20.49 -7.58
CA GLN A 612 -15.41 -20.45 -6.48
C GLN A 612 -16.53 -21.49 -6.71
N PRO A 613 -16.81 -22.39 -5.75
CA PRO A 613 -17.93 -23.31 -5.86
C PRO A 613 -19.27 -22.57 -5.96
N MET A 614 -20.24 -23.16 -6.65
CA MET A 614 -21.62 -22.70 -6.57
C MET A 614 -22.10 -22.69 -5.11
N LEU A 615 -22.72 -21.59 -4.68
CA LEU A 615 -23.40 -21.52 -3.39
C LEU A 615 -24.73 -22.28 -3.46
N PRO A 616 -25.30 -22.72 -2.33
CA PRO A 616 -26.67 -23.19 -2.32
C PRO A 616 -27.62 -22.05 -2.73
N ARG A 617 -28.69 -22.35 -3.49
CA ARG A 617 -29.58 -21.34 -4.07
C ARG A 617 -30.16 -20.37 -3.03
N TRP A 618 -30.42 -20.87 -1.82
CA TRP A 618 -30.94 -20.05 -0.72
C TRP A 618 -30.02 -18.89 -0.33
N ALA A 619 -28.71 -18.97 -0.61
CA ALA A 619 -27.75 -17.90 -0.37
C ALA A 619 -28.00 -16.65 -1.23
N PHE A 620 -28.76 -16.78 -2.31
CA PHE A 620 -29.16 -15.66 -3.16
C PHE A 620 -30.51 -15.05 -2.75
N GLY A 621 -31.18 -15.61 -1.74
CA GLY A 621 -32.39 -15.07 -1.13
C GLY A 621 -32.10 -13.99 -0.08
N ASN A 622 -33.13 -13.63 0.71
CA ASN A 622 -33.05 -12.64 1.78
C ASN A 622 -32.74 -13.28 3.13
N PHE A 623 -31.88 -12.63 3.91
CA PHE A 623 -31.42 -13.07 5.21
C PHE A 623 -32.04 -12.22 6.32
N SER A 624 -32.42 -12.87 7.42
CA SER A 624 -32.74 -12.23 8.69
C SER A 624 -31.49 -12.24 9.57
N SER A 625 -30.92 -11.08 9.86
CA SER A 625 -29.71 -10.98 10.69
C SER A 625 -29.70 -9.67 11.46
N ARG A 626 -29.09 -9.70 12.64
CA ARG A 626 -28.75 -8.58 13.53
C ARG A 626 -27.66 -9.06 14.49
N PHE A 627 -26.93 -8.15 15.11
CA PHE A 627 -26.16 -8.39 16.32
C PHE A 627 -27.00 -7.89 17.49
N GLY A 628 -27.75 -8.71 18.23
CA GLY A 628 -28.03 -10.13 17.99
C GLY A 628 -29.42 -10.58 18.49
N TYR A 629 -29.88 -11.77 18.08
CA TYR A 629 -31.10 -12.37 18.63
C TYR A 629 -30.82 -13.00 20.01
N HIS A 630 -31.54 -12.60 21.05
CA HIS A 630 -31.22 -12.99 22.42
C HIS A 630 -31.93 -14.27 22.89
N SER A 631 -32.88 -14.82 22.12
CA SER A 631 -33.61 -16.03 22.51
C SER A 631 -34.23 -16.80 21.36
N GLN A 632 -34.49 -18.09 21.57
CA GLN A 632 -35.27 -18.93 20.66
C GLN A 632 -36.65 -18.34 20.36
N LYS A 633 -37.29 -17.68 21.35
CA LYS A 633 -38.61 -17.07 21.16
C LYS A 633 -38.54 -15.93 20.15
N GLU A 634 -37.59 -15.02 20.32
CA GLU A 634 -37.38 -13.87 19.42
C GLU A 634 -37.10 -14.33 17.98
N VAL A 635 -36.26 -15.35 17.81
CA VAL A 635 -35.97 -15.96 16.50
C VAL A 635 -37.24 -16.43 15.81
N MET A 636 -38.08 -17.18 16.53
CA MET A 636 -39.33 -17.69 15.95
C MET A 636 -40.32 -16.57 15.65
N GLU A 637 -40.50 -15.59 16.56
CA GLU A 637 -41.41 -14.45 16.36
C GLU A 637 -40.98 -13.57 15.17
N THR A 638 -39.67 -13.37 14.98
CA THR A 638 -39.11 -12.63 13.84
C THR A 638 -39.49 -13.31 12.52
N ILE A 639 -39.29 -14.62 12.42
CA ILE A 639 -39.62 -15.38 11.20
C ILE A 639 -41.13 -15.44 10.95
N GLU A 640 -41.97 -15.57 11.98
CA GLU A 640 -43.42 -15.47 11.79
C GLU A 640 -43.81 -14.07 11.28
N THR A 641 -43.17 -13.01 11.76
CA THR A 641 -43.46 -11.65 11.29
C THR A 641 -43.10 -11.46 9.82
N PHE A 642 -41.98 -12.01 9.35
CA PHE A 642 -41.67 -12.05 7.90
C PHE A 642 -42.78 -12.71 7.08
N ARG A 643 -43.35 -13.82 7.60
CA ARG A 643 -44.46 -14.52 6.94
C ARG A 643 -45.75 -13.72 6.97
N ASP A 644 -46.09 -13.12 8.10
CA ASP A 644 -47.30 -12.29 8.25
C ASP A 644 -47.26 -11.03 7.36
N GLU A 645 -46.07 -10.51 7.09
CA GLU A 645 -45.83 -9.35 6.22
C GLU A 645 -45.62 -9.72 4.73
N ASP A 646 -45.70 -11.01 4.39
CA ASP A 646 -45.42 -11.58 3.05
C ASP A 646 -44.05 -11.13 2.48
N ILE A 647 -43.03 -11.00 3.34
CA ILE A 647 -41.66 -10.68 2.94
C ILE A 647 -40.86 -11.99 2.84
N PRO A 648 -40.30 -12.32 1.66
CA PRO A 648 -39.48 -13.52 1.49
C PRO A 648 -38.27 -13.57 2.44
N VAL A 649 -37.97 -14.76 2.96
CA VAL A 649 -36.81 -15.01 3.83
C VAL A 649 -36.36 -16.47 3.68
N ASP A 650 -35.05 -16.68 3.56
CA ASP A 650 -34.45 -18.01 3.33
C ASP A 650 -33.44 -18.42 4.41
N ALA A 651 -32.88 -17.47 5.15
CA ALA A 651 -31.94 -17.79 6.22
C ALA A 651 -32.08 -16.84 7.41
N ILE A 652 -31.76 -17.36 8.60
CA ILE A 652 -31.58 -16.55 9.81
C ILE A 652 -30.20 -16.79 10.40
N ILE A 653 -29.52 -15.70 10.76
CA ILE A 653 -28.19 -15.73 11.36
C ILE A 653 -28.32 -15.47 12.86
N LEU A 654 -27.80 -16.39 13.68
CA LEU A 654 -27.68 -16.18 15.12
C LEU A 654 -26.27 -15.70 15.46
N ASP A 655 -26.19 -14.46 15.89
CA ASP A 655 -25.00 -13.84 16.48
C ASP A 655 -24.67 -14.41 17.87
N LEU A 656 -23.64 -13.89 18.53
CA LEU A 656 -22.93 -14.45 19.70
C LEU A 656 -23.82 -14.85 20.89
N TYR A 657 -25.04 -14.33 20.96
CA TYR A 657 -26.01 -14.67 22.00
C TYR A 657 -26.49 -16.13 21.95
N TRP A 658 -26.26 -16.84 20.85
CA TRP A 658 -26.60 -18.26 20.79
C TRP A 658 -25.76 -19.09 21.77
N PHE A 659 -24.52 -18.67 22.09
CA PHE A 659 -23.62 -19.36 23.04
C PHE A 659 -23.40 -18.64 24.38
N GLY A 660 -24.09 -17.52 24.62
CA GLY A 660 -23.98 -16.76 25.87
C GLY A 660 -25.03 -15.66 26.03
N LYS A 661 -25.19 -15.13 27.24
CA LYS A 661 -26.16 -14.03 27.50
C LYS A 661 -25.56 -12.63 27.30
N ASN A 662 -24.24 -12.52 27.42
CA ASN A 662 -23.54 -11.24 27.37
C ASN A 662 -22.53 -11.27 26.22
N ILE A 663 -22.26 -10.10 25.66
CA ILE A 663 -21.22 -9.88 24.66
C ILE A 663 -19.87 -10.39 25.17
N GLN A 664 -19.48 -10.01 26.39
CA GLN A 664 -18.21 -10.41 27.00
C GLN A 664 -18.33 -11.69 27.85
N GLY A 665 -17.25 -12.47 27.91
CA GLY A 665 -17.08 -13.58 28.86
C GLY A 665 -17.67 -14.93 28.45
N THR A 666 -18.21 -15.08 27.23
CA THR A 666 -18.82 -16.35 26.77
C THR A 666 -18.29 -16.89 25.45
N MET A 667 -17.50 -16.10 24.71
CA MET A 667 -16.86 -16.52 23.46
C MET A 667 -15.97 -17.76 23.68
N GLY A 668 -16.08 -18.71 22.76
CA GLY A 668 -15.45 -20.03 22.85
C GLY A 668 -16.31 -21.13 23.51
N ASN A 669 -17.49 -20.80 24.05
CA ASN A 669 -18.42 -21.82 24.53
C ASN A 669 -18.85 -22.78 23.42
N LEU A 670 -19.09 -22.24 22.21
CA LEU A 670 -19.41 -22.99 20.99
C LEU A 670 -20.51 -24.06 21.20
N GLU A 671 -21.47 -23.74 22.07
CA GLU A 671 -22.62 -24.57 22.40
C GLU A 671 -23.82 -23.68 22.76
N PHE A 672 -25.04 -24.15 22.51
CA PHE A 672 -26.23 -23.33 22.76
C PHE A 672 -26.43 -23.00 24.24
N PHE A 673 -26.55 -21.72 24.56
CA PHE A 673 -26.92 -21.23 25.89
C PHE A 673 -28.39 -21.57 26.19
N ARG A 674 -28.61 -22.65 26.93
CA ARG A 674 -29.92 -23.29 27.08
C ARG A 674 -30.98 -22.47 27.80
N ASP A 675 -30.61 -21.46 28.58
CA ASP A 675 -31.61 -20.59 29.23
C ASP A 675 -32.32 -19.70 28.19
N SER A 676 -31.60 -19.21 27.18
CA SER A 676 -32.15 -18.42 26.07
C SER A 676 -32.64 -19.29 24.90
N PHE A 677 -31.97 -20.42 24.65
CA PHE A 677 -32.24 -21.36 23.57
C PHE A 677 -32.51 -22.76 24.13
N PRO A 678 -33.66 -22.99 24.78
CA PRO A 678 -33.92 -24.24 25.51
C PRO A 678 -33.98 -25.48 24.61
N ASN A 679 -34.46 -25.34 23.38
CA ASN A 679 -34.69 -26.45 22.44
C ASN A 679 -34.11 -26.16 21.04
N PRO A 680 -32.78 -25.97 20.91
CA PRO A 680 -32.17 -25.47 19.68
C PRO A 680 -32.34 -26.44 18.50
N LYS A 681 -32.22 -27.76 18.71
CA LYS A 681 -32.49 -28.77 17.67
C LYS A 681 -33.93 -28.70 17.14
N GLN A 682 -34.89 -28.42 18.02
CA GLN A 682 -36.29 -28.28 17.63
C GLN A 682 -36.51 -26.97 16.89
N MET A 683 -35.92 -25.86 17.37
CA MET A 683 -35.94 -24.56 16.69
C MET A 683 -35.38 -24.65 15.27
N ILE A 684 -34.18 -25.21 15.09
CA ILE A 684 -33.54 -25.41 13.77
C ILE A 684 -34.45 -26.24 12.86
N LYS A 685 -35.02 -27.32 13.38
CA LYS A 685 -35.97 -28.15 12.62
C LYS A 685 -37.23 -27.39 12.23
N ASP A 686 -37.79 -26.57 13.13
CA ASP A 686 -39.00 -25.80 12.87
C ASP A 686 -38.75 -24.68 11.85
N LEU A 687 -37.60 -24.02 11.92
CA LEU A 687 -37.13 -23.06 10.91
C LEU A 687 -36.96 -23.75 9.55
N HIS A 688 -36.29 -24.91 9.50
CA HIS A 688 -36.14 -25.68 8.27
C HIS A 688 -37.49 -26.11 7.67
N ASN A 689 -38.46 -26.53 8.51
CA ASN A 689 -39.83 -26.85 8.05
C ASN A 689 -40.58 -25.63 7.49
N LYS A 690 -40.16 -24.42 7.87
CA LYS A 690 -40.62 -23.14 7.32
C LYS A 690 -39.76 -22.65 6.16
N ASN A 691 -38.89 -23.51 5.61
CA ASN A 691 -37.94 -23.18 4.54
C ASN A 691 -36.97 -22.05 4.91
N VAL A 692 -36.56 -21.96 6.17
CA VAL A 692 -35.55 -21.00 6.66
C VAL A 692 -34.35 -21.77 7.20
N GLU A 693 -33.19 -21.54 6.61
CA GLU A 693 -31.91 -22.14 7.02
C GLU A 693 -31.36 -21.41 8.26
N THR A 694 -30.64 -22.13 9.13
CA THR A 694 -29.99 -21.54 10.30
C THR A 694 -28.49 -21.44 10.10
N ILE A 695 -27.95 -20.25 10.35
CA ILE A 695 -26.52 -19.95 10.34
C ILE A 695 -26.10 -19.52 11.74
N LEU A 696 -24.95 -19.99 12.21
CA LEU A 696 -24.40 -19.63 13.52
C LEU A 696 -23.07 -18.89 13.36
N ILE A 697 -22.87 -17.83 14.14
CA ILE A 697 -21.56 -17.22 14.33
C ILE A 697 -20.64 -18.14 15.14
N THR A 698 -19.35 -18.08 14.84
CA THR A 698 -18.24 -18.74 15.52
C THR A 698 -17.01 -17.86 15.39
N GLU A 699 -16.16 -17.87 16.41
CA GLU A 699 -14.93 -17.06 16.47
C GLU A 699 -13.72 -17.96 16.79
N PRO A 700 -12.48 -17.53 16.47
CA PRO A 700 -11.30 -18.35 16.65
C PRO A 700 -10.75 -18.34 18.10
N PHE A 701 -11.41 -17.63 19.01
CA PHE A 701 -10.94 -17.37 20.37
C PHE A 701 -11.66 -18.21 21.42
N ILE A 702 -10.91 -18.67 22.43
CA ILE A 702 -11.47 -19.29 23.64
C ILE A 702 -11.14 -18.40 24.83
N LEU A 703 -12.16 -17.80 25.44
CA LEU A 703 -11.97 -17.01 26.65
C LEU A 703 -11.61 -17.90 27.84
N THR A 704 -10.82 -17.38 28.78
CA THR A 704 -10.51 -18.09 30.04
C THR A 704 -11.73 -18.30 30.94
N THR A 705 -12.81 -17.59 30.65
CA THR A 705 -14.12 -17.72 31.29
C THR A 705 -15.08 -18.66 30.54
N SER A 706 -14.69 -19.14 29.36
CA SER A 706 -15.48 -20.11 28.60
C SER A 706 -15.55 -21.45 29.33
N ASN A 707 -16.69 -22.15 29.19
CA ASN A 707 -16.87 -23.52 29.67
C ASN A 707 -15.90 -24.53 29.02
N ARG A 708 -15.23 -24.14 27.92
CA ARG A 708 -14.28 -24.98 27.17
C ARG A 708 -12.81 -24.63 27.41
N TRP A 709 -12.50 -23.66 28.27
CA TRP A 709 -11.11 -23.25 28.53
C TRP A 709 -10.26 -24.43 29.03
N GLU A 710 -10.69 -25.10 30.10
CA GLU A 710 -9.94 -26.23 30.69
C GLU A 710 -9.77 -27.40 29.71
N GLU A 711 -10.77 -27.64 28.87
CA GLU A 711 -10.70 -28.63 27.78
C GLU A 711 -9.63 -28.23 26.76
N ALA A 712 -9.67 -26.99 26.26
CA ALA A 712 -8.73 -26.49 25.26
C ALA A 712 -7.27 -26.47 25.76
N VAL A 713 -7.06 -26.16 27.05
CA VAL A 713 -5.74 -26.22 27.68
C VAL A 713 -5.26 -27.66 27.81
N THR A 714 -6.10 -28.56 28.33
CA THR A 714 -5.74 -29.97 28.60
C THR A 714 -5.46 -30.74 27.32
N GLU A 715 -6.26 -30.51 26.28
CA GLU A 715 -6.14 -31.19 24.97
C GLU A 715 -5.13 -30.51 24.04
N ASP A 716 -4.45 -29.45 24.50
CA ASP A 716 -3.35 -28.80 23.79
C ASP A 716 -3.79 -28.15 22.46
N ILE A 717 -4.89 -27.40 22.51
CA ILE A 717 -5.61 -26.81 21.36
C ILE A 717 -5.13 -25.39 21.03
N LEU A 718 -4.69 -24.64 22.04
CA LEU A 718 -4.39 -23.21 21.93
C LEU A 718 -2.95 -22.95 21.48
N ALA A 719 -2.76 -21.84 20.77
CA ALA A 719 -1.43 -21.32 20.43
C ALA A 719 -0.61 -20.99 21.68
N LYS A 720 0.72 -20.94 21.53
CA LYS A 720 1.67 -21.03 22.65
C LYS A 720 2.54 -19.80 22.84
N ASP A 721 3.04 -19.63 24.06
CA ASP A 721 4.15 -18.73 24.37
C ASP A 721 5.50 -19.40 24.09
N SER A 722 6.60 -18.64 24.25
CA SER A 722 7.96 -19.13 24.01
C SER A 722 8.43 -20.25 24.96
N ILE A 723 7.68 -20.56 26.02
CA ILE A 723 8.00 -21.63 26.98
C ILE A 723 7.00 -22.81 26.91
N GLY A 724 6.03 -22.76 25.99
CA GLY A 724 5.11 -23.85 25.67
C GLY A 724 3.78 -23.83 26.43
N ASN A 725 3.46 -22.76 27.18
CA ASN A 725 2.13 -22.61 27.78
C ASN A 725 1.13 -22.02 26.78
N PRO A 726 -0.19 -22.19 26.96
CA PRO A 726 -1.18 -21.42 26.21
C PRO A 726 -0.90 -19.92 26.33
N PHE A 727 -0.75 -19.24 25.18
CA PHE A 727 -0.58 -17.80 25.14
C PHE A 727 -1.90 -17.12 25.46
N THR A 728 -1.90 -16.16 26.40
CA THR A 728 -3.11 -15.44 26.81
C THR A 728 -2.92 -13.94 26.80
N TYR A 729 -3.97 -13.20 26.47
CA TYR A 729 -3.99 -11.74 26.38
C TYR A 729 -5.40 -11.20 26.62
N ASP A 730 -5.49 -9.92 27.00
CA ASP A 730 -6.76 -9.23 27.16
C ASP A 730 -7.20 -8.62 25.83
N PHE A 731 -8.48 -8.76 25.50
CA PHE A 731 -9.11 -8.06 24.39
C PHE A 731 -10.57 -7.70 24.70
N TYR A 732 -11.30 -7.09 23.76
CA TYR A 732 -12.66 -6.59 23.95
C TYR A 732 -13.63 -7.61 24.60
N PHE A 733 -13.63 -8.89 24.20
CA PHE A 733 -14.57 -9.89 24.76
C PHE A 733 -14.09 -10.51 26.09
N GLY A 734 -12.82 -10.33 26.47
CA GLY A 734 -12.23 -10.81 27.73
C GLY A 734 -10.79 -11.32 27.58
N ASN A 735 -10.25 -11.89 28.64
CA ASN A 735 -8.95 -12.58 28.61
C ASN A 735 -9.08 -13.90 27.81
N THR A 736 -8.20 -14.11 26.83
CA THR A 736 -8.40 -15.12 25.78
C THR A 736 -7.15 -15.88 25.40
N GLY A 737 -7.33 -17.01 24.72
CA GLY A 737 -6.33 -17.66 23.86
C GLY A 737 -6.89 -17.92 22.46
N LEU A 738 -6.00 -18.08 21.48
CA LEU A 738 -6.36 -18.35 20.08
C LEU A 738 -6.28 -19.87 19.79
N ILE A 739 -7.26 -20.42 19.07
CA ILE A 739 -7.22 -21.80 18.59
C ILE A 739 -6.10 -21.94 17.56
N ASP A 740 -5.16 -22.85 17.80
CA ASP A 740 -4.08 -23.12 16.85
C ASP A 740 -4.53 -24.14 15.80
N ILE A 741 -5.09 -23.66 14.69
CA ILE A 741 -5.51 -24.50 13.57
C ILE A 741 -4.34 -25.11 12.79
N TYR A 742 -3.10 -24.70 13.08
CA TYR A 742 -1.90 -25.30 12.48
C TYR A 742 -1.35 -26.44 13.34
N ASN A 743 -1.82 -26.58 14.57
CA ASN A 743 -1.63 -27.78 15.38
C ASN A 743 -2.70 -28.82 14.97
N PRO A 744 -2.32 -30.05 14.54
CA PRO A 744 -3.29 -31.07 14.14
C PRO A 744 -4.36 -31.38 15.18
N LYS A 745 -4.07 -31.22 16.48
CA LYS A 745 -5.08 -31.38 17.54
C LYS A 745 -6.07 -30.23 17.54
N GLY A 746 -5.59 -28.98 17.41
CA GLY A 746 -6.43 -27.78 17.36
C GLY A 746 -7.33 -27.77 16.13
N GLU A 747 -6.77 -28.09 14.96
CA GLU A 747 -7.51 -28.28 13.72
C GLU A 747 -8.63 -29.31 13.89
N GLN A 748 -8.29 -30.52 14.36
CA GLN A 748 -9.26 -31.61 14.49
C GLN A 748 -10.34 -31.32 15.54
N TRP A 749 -9.97 -30.68 16.66
CA TRP A 749 -10.91 -30.27 17.70
C TRP A 749 -11.93 -29.28 17.15
N PHE A 750 -11.47 -28.22 16.48
CA PHE A 750 -12.38 -27.21 15.94
C PHE A 750 -13.23 -27.77 14.81
N LYS A 751 -12.66 -28.61 13.94
CA LYS A 751 -13.40 -29.34 12.89
C LYS A 751 -14.54 -30.19 13.47
N ASN A 752 -14.32 -30.84 14.61
CA ASN A 752 -15.35 -31.63 15.28
C ASN A 752 -16.49 -30.76 15.84
N ILE A 753 -16.21 -29.55 16.34
CA ILE A 753 -17.25 -28.60 16.75
C ILE A 753 -18.18 -28.25 15.58
N TYR A 754 -17.63 -27.89 14.42
CA TYR A 754 -18.44 -27.62 13.22
C TYR A 754 -19.27 -28.83 12.80
N LYS A 755 -18.68 -30.03 12.83
CA LYS A 755 -19.39 -31.28 12.50
C LYS A 755 -20.55 -31.53 13.46
N ASP A 756 -20.33 -31.33 14.75
CA ASP A 756 -21.35 -31.50 15.77
C ASP A 756 -22.51 -30.51 15.59
N LEU A 757 -22.22 -29.24 15.26
CA LEU A 757 -23.24 -28.22 14.95
C LEU A 757 -24.00 -28.56 13.66
N ALA A 758 -23.31 -28.97 12.59
CA ALA A 758 -23.94 -29.40 11.34
C ALA A 758 -24.87 -30.60 11.55
N LEU A 759 -24.50 -31.56 12.40
CA LEU A 759 -25.34 -32.69 12.80
C LEU A 759 -26.62 -32.27 13.57
N GLN A 760 -26.69 -31.05 14.10
CA GLN A 760 -27.92 -30.49 14.69
C GLN A 760 -28.86 -29.88 13.64
N GLY A 761 -28.41 -29.74 12.39
CA GLY A 761 -29.18 -29.16 11.27
C GLY A 761 -28.75 -27.75 10.86
N VAL A 762 -27.62 -27.24 11.37
CA VAL A 762 -27.02 -25.98 10.93
C VAL A 762 -26.50 -26.16 9.49
N ASN A 763 -26.89 -25.27 8.58
CA ASN A 763 -26.59 -25.39 7.14
C ASN A 763 -25.66 -24.29 6.59
N GLY A 764 -25.18 -23.40 7.45
CA GLY A 764 -24.14 -22.43 7.12
C GLY A 764 -23.43 -21.95 8.38
N PHE A 765 -22.21 -21.46 8.23
CA PHE A 765 -21.39 -20.98 9.34
C PHE A 765 -20.87 -19.58 9.04
N TRP A 766 -20.91 -18.73 10.05
CA TRP A 766 -20.32 -17.40 10.03
C TRP A 766 -19.07 -17.41 10.91
N GLY A 767 -17.89 -17.35 10.30
CA GLY A 767 -16.62 -17.20 10.99
C GLY A 767 -16.24 -15.72 11.10
N ASP A 768 -16.42 -15.14 12.28
CA ASP A 768 -16.09 -13.74 12.53
C ASP A 768 -14.72 -13.60 13.22
N LEU A 769 -14.15 -12.39 13.15
CA LEU A 769 -12.87 -12.04 13.77
C LEU A 769 -11.67 -12.86 13.27
N GLY A 770 -11.77 -13.36 12.04
CA GLY A 770 -10.83 -14.29 11.43
C GLY A 770 -9.55 -13.66 10.87
N GLU A 771 -9.32 -12.36 11.11
CA GLU A 771 -8.10 -11.68 10.66
C GLU A 771 -6.82 -12.41 11.09
N PRO A 772 -6.63 -12.86 12.37
CA PRO A 772 -7.44 -12.68 13.59
C PRO A 772 -7.42 -11.27 14.18
N GLU A 773 -8.56 -10.79 14.69
CA GLU A 773 -8.73 -9.36 15.08
C GLU A 773 -7.68 -8.84 16.06
N VAL A 774 -7.23 -9.71 16.97
CA VAL A 774 -6.05 -9.49 17.81
C VAL A 774 -5.13 -10.69 17.67
N HIS A 775 -3.91 -10.46 17.19
CA HIS A 775 -2.93 -11.51 16.95
C HIS A 775 -1.52 -11.03 17.38
N PRO A 776 -1.16 -11.15 18.67
CA PRO A 776 0.10 -10.62 19.20
C PRO A 776 1.33 -11.31 18.57
N SER A 777 2.37 -10.54 18.22
CA SER A 777 3.58 -11.07 17.56
C SER A 777 4.33 -12.12 18.38
N GLU A 778 4.19 -12.12 19.71
CA GLU A 778 4.80 -13.10 20.61
C GLU A 778 4.06 -14.46 20.63
N LEU A 779 2.86 -14.54 20.05
CA LEU A 779 2.09 -15.77 19.95
C LEU A 779 2.73 -16.70 18.90
N LEU A 780 2.91 -17.97 19.27
CA LEU A 780 3.50 -18.99 18.44
C LEU A 780 2.46 -20.04 18.03
N HIS A 781 2.30 -20.20 16.72
CA HIS A 781 1.58 -21.34 16.14
C HIS A 781 2.53 -22.53 15.93
N ALA A 782 1.96 -23.72 15.74
CA ALA A 782 2.75 -24.93 15.51
C ALA A 782 3.68 -24.86 14.28
N THR A 783 3.36 -24.02 13.28
CA THR A 783 4.08 -23.93 12.00
C THR A 783 4.84 -22.62 11.78
N GLY A 784 4.69 -21.61 12.65
CA GLY A 784 5.29 -20.28 12.48
C GLY A 784 4.89 -19.29 13.58
N THR A 785 5.44 -18.09 13.54
CA THR A 785 5.00 -17.00 14.43
C THR A 785 3.64 -16.44 13.98
N ALA A 786 2.97 -15.70 14.85
CA ALA A 786 1.76 -14.95 14.51
C ALA A 786 1.92 -14.15 13.22
N ASP A 787 3.00 -13.37 13.11
CA ASP A 787 3.28 -12.51 11.96
C ASP A 787 3.58 -13.30 10.66
N GLU A 788 4.00 -14.55 10.75
CA GLU A 788 4.25 -15.42 9.56
C GLU A 788 2.98 -16.04 8.98
N VAL A 789 1.94 -16.22 9.81
CA VAL A 789 0.70 -16.92 9.43
C VAL A 789 -0.54 -16.04 9.52
N HIS A 790 -0.40 -14.77 9.91
CA HIS A 790 -1.49 -13.84 10.16
C HIS A 790 -2.50 -13.82 9.00
N ASN A 791 -2.05 -13.47 7.80
CA ASN A 791 -2.94 -13.27 6.65
C ASN A 791 -3.57 -14.57 6.12
N ILE A 792 -3.07 -15.75 6.51
CA ILE A 792 -3.60 -17.04 6.08
C ILE A 792 -4.47 -17.74 7.14
N TYR A 793 -4.59 -17.19 8.35
CA TYR A 793 -5.42 -17.81 9.40
C TYR A 793 -6.88 -17.95 8.96
N GLY A 794 -7.52 -16.86 8.53
CA GLY A 794 -8.89 -16.91 8.01
C GLY A 794 -9.04 -17.79 6.77
N HIS A 795 -7.98 -17.90 5.94
CA HIS A 795 -7.97 -18.76 4.76
C HIS A 795 -8.03 -20.26 5.12
N ASP A 796 -7.14 -20.69 6.01
CA ASP A 796 -7.06 -22.08 6.45
C ASP A 796 -8.23 -22.43 7.40
N TRP A 797 -8.78 -21.45 8.11
CA TRP A 797 -10.04 -21.63 8.84
C TRP A 797 -11.24 -21.83 7.90
N ALA A 798 -11.35 -21.06 6.82
CA ALA A 798 -12.40 -21.27 5.81
C ALA A 798 -12.34 -22.67 5.20
N LYS A 799 -11.13 -23.16 4.91
CA LYS A 799 -10.89 -24.55 4.49
C LYS A 799 -11.40 -25.55 5.52
N LEU A 800 -11.06 -25.36 6.79
CA LEU A 800 -11.48 -26.24 7.89
C LEU A 800 -13.01 -26.33 7.95
N VAL A 801 -13.72 -25.20 7.89
CA VAL A 801 -15.19 -25.15 7.92
C VAL A 801 -15.82 -25.79 6.68
N TYR A 802 -15.26 -25.52 5.50
CA TYR A 802 -15.71 -26.12 4.24
C TYR A 802 -15.59 -27.65 4.28
N GLU A 803 -14.43 -28.16 4.68
CA GLU A 803 -14.19 -29.60 4.79
C GLU A 803 -15.05 -30.25 5.88
N ALA A 804 -15.22 -29.59 7.04
CA ALA A 804 -16.10 -30.08 8.12
C ALA A 804 -17.54 -30.26 7.60
N SER A 805 -18.03 -29.29 6.82
CA SER A 805 -19.36 -29.32 6.22
C SER A 805 -19.52 -30.47 5.23
N LEU A 806 -18.50 -30.72 4.39
CA LEU A 806 -18.49 -31.81 3.42
C LEU A 806 -18.34 -33.20 4.07
N GLU A 807 -17.64 -33.31 5.20
CA GLU A 807 -17.57 -34.58 5.94
C GLU A 807 -18.93 -35.01 6.49
N VAL A 808 -19.80 -34.06 6.88
CA VAL A 808 -21.16 -34.35 7.35
C VAL A 808 -22.14 -34.53 6.19
N ASN A 809 -22.08 -33.65 5.19
CA ASN A 809 -22.99 -33.63 4.04
C ASN A 809 -22.20 -33.58 2.71
N PRO A 810 -21.62 -34.70 2.24
CA PRO A 810 -20.68 -34.71 1.10
C PRO A 810 -21.29 -34.32 -0.26
N ASN A 811 -22.63 -34.28 -0.33
CA ASN A 811 -23.36 -33.93 -1.54
C ASN A 811 -24.02 -32.56 -1.47
N LYS A 812 -23.90 -31.80 -0.38
CA LYS A 812 -24.49 -30.46 -0.26
C LYS A 812 -23.42 -29.38 -0.35
N ARG A 813 -23.77 -28.24 -0.93
CA ARG A 813 -22.91 -27.05 -0.97
C ARG A 813 -22.80 -26.41 0.41
N PRO A 814 -21.60 -26.25 0.97
CA PRO A 814 -21.39 -25.47 2.18
C PRO A 814 -21.70 -23.98 1.96
N PHE A 815 -22.08 -23.29 3.02
CA PHE A 815 -22.13 -21.83 3.07
C PHE A 815 -21.17 -21.34 4.17
N VAL A 816 -20.09 -20.66 3.77
CA VAL A 816 -18.99 -20.23 4.63
C VAL A 816 -18.87 -18.70 4.55
N LEU A 817 -19.49 -18.00 5.50
CA LEU A 817 -19.43 -16.54 5.61
C LEU A 817 -18.25 -16.16 6.51
N MET A 818 -17.25 -15.44 5.99
CA MET A 818 -16.05 -15.09 6.80
C MET A 818 -15.49 -13.70 6.48
N ARG A 819 -14.98 -13.01 7.50
CA ARG A 819 -14.52 -11.62 7.38
C ARG A 819 -13.16 -11.49 6.71
N ALA A 820 -12.28 -12.45 6.94
CA ALA A 820 -10.90 -12.40 6.50
C ALA A 820 -10.48 -13.70 5.80
N GLY A 821 -9.40 -13.63 5.03
CA GLY A 821 -8.87 -14.74 4.25
C GLY A 821 -7.63 -14.31 3.48
N TYR A 822 -7.31 -15.05 2.42
CA TYR A 822 -6.12 -14.87 1.60
C TYR A 822 -6.43 -15.19 0.14
N SER A 823 -5.46 -14.98 -0.76
CA SER A 823 -5.55 -15.37 -2.16
C SER A 823 -6.00 -16.83 -2.30
N GLY A 824 -7.00 -17.08 -3.13
CA GLY A 824 -7.55 -18.42 -3.35
C GLY A 824 -8.59 -18.89 -2.34
N SER A 825 -8.93 -18.12 -1.31
CA SER A 825 -10.01 -18.47 -0.36
C SER A 825 -11.35 -18.76 -1.03
N GLN A 826 -11.62 -18.20 -2.22
CA GLN A 826 -12.85 -18.45 -2.96
C GLN A 826 -13.08 -19.95 -3.25
N ARG A 827 -12.03 -20.76 -3.39
CA ARG A 827 -12.16 -22.19 -3.68
C ARG A 827 -12.82 -23.00 -2.55
N TYR A 828 -12.86 -22.44 -1.35
CA TYR A 828 -13.54 -23.01 -0.19
C TYR A 828 -14.97 -22.44 -0.01
N GLY A 829 -15.51 -21.79 -1.05
CA GLY A 829 -16.85 -21.21 -1.00
C GLY A 829 -16.96 -20.02 -0.04
N LEU A 830 -15.84 -19.36 0.28
CA LEU A 830 -15.82 -18.19 1.17
C LEU A 830 -16.70 -17.08 0.59
N VAL A 831 -17.63 -16.60 1.41
CA VAL A 831 -18.51 -15.47 1.14
C VAL A 831 -18.06 -14.31 2.04
N PRO A 832 -17.26 -13.35 1.53
CA PRO A 832 -16.77 -12.28 2.37
C PRO A 832 -17.77 -11.14 2.47
N TRP A 833 -17.68 -10.36 3.54
CA TRP A 833 -18.32 -9.05 3.63
C TRP A 833 -17.31 -7.96 4.00
N SER A 834 -17.68 -6.72 3.74
CA SER A 834 -16.82 -5.55 3.89
C SER A 834 -16.57 -5.11 5.35
N GLY A 835 -16.93 -5.95 6.33
CA GLY A 835 -16.74 -5.67 7.75
C GLY A 835 -17.75 -4.67 8.33
N ASP A 836 -17.40 -4.15 9.51
CA ASP A 836 -18.26 -3.36 10.40
C ASP A 836 -18.44 -1.91 9.92
N VAL A 837 -19.04 -1.73 8.76
CA VAL A 837 -19.25 -0.42 8.11
C VAL A 837 -20.10 0.52 8.95
N ASN A 838 -19.78 1.82 8.93
CA ASN A 838 -20.62 2.82 9.60
C ASN A 838 -22.00 2.94 8.93
N ARG A 839 -23.01 3.25 9.74
CA ARG A 839 -24.38 3.43 9.29
C ARG A 839 -24.64 4.85 8.78
N THR A 840 -23.90 5.22 7.76
CA THR A 840 -23.90 6.56 7.15
C THR A 840 -23.89 6.46 5.62
N TRP A 841 -24.16 7.58 4.95
CA TRP A 841 -24.00 7.68 3.50
C TRP A 841 -22.55 7.44 3.06
N GLY A 842 -21.57 7.90 3.86
CA GLY A 842 -20.15 7.61 3.64
C GLY A 842 -19.84 6.11 3.67
N GLY A 843 -20.45 5.37 4.60
CA GLY A 843 -20.40 3.92 4.62
C GLY A 843 -20.95 3.28 3.33
N LEU A 844 -22.09 3.75 2.81
CA LEU A 844 -22.66 3.25 1.56
C LEU A 844 -21.80 3.59 0.33
N GLN A 845 -21.18 4.78 0.28
CA GLN A 845 -20.38 5.26 -0.85
C GLN A 845 -19.21 4.34 -1.21
N SER A 846 -18.56 3.73 -0.21
CA SER A 846 -17.40 2.86 -0.43
C SER A 846 -17.76 1.44 -0.89
N GLN A 847 -19.03 1.03 -0.82
CA GLN A 847 -19.39 -0.38 -1.01
C GLN A 847 -19.23 -0.87 -2.45
N THR A 848 -19.57 -0.04 -3.44
CA THR A 848 -19.40 -0.43 -4.84
C THR A 848 -17.92 -0.60 -5.19
N GLU A 849 -17.06 0.32 -4.74
CA GLU A 849 -15.62 0.21 -4.91
C GLU A 849 -15.09 -1.10 -4.29
N ILE A 850 -15.39 -1.35 -3.01
CA ILE A 850 -14.90 -2.54 -2.29
C ILE A 850 -15.34 -3.82 -3.01
N ALA A 851 -16.60 -3.91 -3.43
CA ALA A 851 -17.13 -5.08 -4.11
C ALA A 851 -16.47 -5.31 -5.47
N LEU A 852 -16.35 -4.26 -6.30
CA LEU A 852 -15.68 -4.33 -7.60
C LEU A 852 -14.22 -4.77 -7.47
N GLN A 853 -13.51 -4.18 -6.52
CA GLN A 853 -12.10 -4.48 -6.27
C GLN A 853 -11.88 -5.92 -5.81
N MET A 854 -12.73 -6.42 -4.92
CA MET A 854 -12.62 -7.78 -4.42
C MET A 854 -13.04 -8.81 -5.49
N ALA A 855 -14.03 -8.48 -6.31
CA ALA A 855 -14.47 -9.35 -7.39
C ALA A 855 -13.38 -9.52 -8.47
N MET A 856 -12.65 -8.45 -8.84
CA MET A 856 -11.47 -8.53 -9.71
C MET A 856 -10.33 -9.39 -9.14
N GLN A 857 -10.31 -9.58 -7.82
CA GLN A 857 -9.34 -10.41 -7.11
C GLN A 857 -9.87 -11.82 -6.82
N GLY A 858 -10.93 -12.26 -7.51
CA GLY A 858 -11.50 -13.61 -7.44
C GLY A 858 -12.54 -13.84 -6.33
N LEU A 859 -12.88 -12.82 -5.54
CA LEU A 859 -13.85 -12.91 -4.45
C LEU A 859 -15.21 -12.34 -4.90
N ALA A 860 -15.85 -13.04 -5.83
CA ALA A 860 -17.05 -12.55 -6.53
C ALA A 860 -18.31 -12.40 -5.64
N TYR A 861 -18.30 -12.96 -4.42
CA TYR A 861 -19.40 -12.84 -3.46
C TYR A 861 -19.20 -11.77 -2.36
N MET A 862 -18.26 -10.83 -2.54
CA MET A 862 -18.10 -9.69 -1.63
C MET A 862 -19.39 -8.86 -1.56
N HIS A 863 -19.84 -8.58 -0.34
CA HIS A 863 -21.04 -7.79 -0.06
C HIS A 863 -20.87 -6.90 1.17
N SER A 864 -21.88 -6.08 1.44
CA SER A 864 -21.93 -5.20 2.62
C SER A 864 -23.03 -5.64 3.59
N ASP A 865 -22.92 -5.25 4.86
CA ASP A 865 -24.05 -5.22 5.78
C ASP A 865 -25.11 -4.24 5.26
N LEU A 866 -26.20 -4.74 4.67
CA LEU A 866 -27.17 -3.86 4.01
C LEU A 866 -27.91 -3.00 5.05
N GLY A 867 -27.89 -1.69 4.83
CA GLY A 867 -28.44 -0.71 5.77
C GLY A 867 -27.42 -0.17 6.79
N GLY A 868 -26.18 -0.67 6.78
CA GLY A 868 -25.07 -0.24 7.63
C GLY A 868 -25.07 -0.91 9.01
N PHE A 869 -23.87 -1.15 9.55
CA PHE A 869 -23.69 -1.91 10.79
C PHE A 869 -23.54 -1.04 12.04
N ALA A 870 -22.46 -0.23 12.07
CA ALA A 870 -22.03 0.48 13.26
C ALA A 870 -22.84 1.76 13.48
N GLY A 871 -23.19 2.01 14.74
CA GLY A 871 -23.86 3.23 15.17
C GLY A 871 -25.39 3.19 15.09
N ALA A 872 -26.04 3.95 15.97
CA ALA A 872 -27.49 3.92 16.19
C ALA A 872 -28.29 4.83 15.22
N ASN A 873 -27.85 4.97 13.97
CA ASN A 873 -28.49 5.87 13.00
C ASN A 873 -29.75 5.22 12.37
N LEU A 874 -30.91 5.83 12.63
CA LEU A 874 -32.19 5.45 12.00
C LEU A 874 -32.51 6.42 10.87
N ASP A 875 -31.95 6.16 9.68
CA ASP A 875 -32.23 6.89 8.44
C ASP A 875 -32.94 5.96 7.45
N ASP A 876 -34.19 6.28 7.14
CA ASP A 876 -35.07 5.50 6.28
C ASP A 876 -34.75 5.65 4.78
N GLU A 877 -34.21 6.80 4.35
CA GLU A 877 -33.77 6.99 2.97
C GLU A 877 -32.49 6.20 2.72
N LEU A 878 -31.49 6.36 3.60
CA LEU A 878 -30.24 5.59 3.54
C LEU A 878 -30.52 4.09 3.52
N TYR A 879 -31.36 3.62 4.45
CA TYR A 879 -31.76 2.22 4.49
C TYR A 879 -32.42 1.78 3.17
N THR A 880 -33.42 2.53 2.69
CA THR A 880 -34.09 2.23 1.41
C THR A 880 -33.09 2.11 0.25
N ARG A 881 -32.14 3.06 0.11
CA ARG A 881 -31.14 3.04 -0.96
C ARG A 881 -30.18 1.86 -0.84
N TRP A 882 -29.77 1.52 0.37
CA TRP A 882 -28.88 0.39 0.61
C TRP A 882 -29.54 -0.95 0.24
N LEU A 883 -30.84 -1.12 0.54
CA LEU A 883 -31.57 -2.35 0.14
C LEU A 883 -31.84 -2.40 -1.37
N GLN A 884 -32.04 -1.25 -2.03
CA GLN A 884 -32.15 -1.20 -3.49
C GLN A 884 -30.83 -1.59 -4.16
N TYR A 885 -29.70 -1.06 -3.67
CA TYR A 885 -28.36 -1.54 -4.06
C TYR A 885 -28.21 -3.04 -3.78
N GLY A 886 -28.72 -3.50 -2.64
CA GLY A 886 -28.78 -4.90 -2.23
C GLY A 886 -29.30 -5.87 -3.29
N VAL A 887 -30.21 -5.44 -4.17
CA VAL A 887 -30.75 -6.29 -5.26
C VAL A 887 -29.65 -6.70 -6.24
N PHE A 888 -28.74 -5.78 -6.56
CA PHE A 888 -27.72 -5.87 -7.60
C PHE A 888 -26.31 -6.00 -7.03
N GLN A 889 -26.19 -6.68 -5.90
CA GLN A 889 -24.91 -7.12 -5.33
C GLN A 889 -25.01 -8.60 -4.90
N PRO A 890 -23.89 -9.27 -4.58
CA PRO A 890 -23.87 -10.72 -4.44
C PRO A 890 -24.81 -11.34 -3.41
N ILE A 891 -24.90 -10.82 -2.17
CA ILE A 891 -25.59 -11.48 -1.05
C ILE A 891 -26.53 -10.52 -0.34
N PHE A 892 -27.84 -10.82 -0.33
CA PHE A 892 -28.84 -9.91 0.26
C PHE A 892 -28.96 -10.11 1.78
N ARG A 893 -28.07 -9.46 2.54
CA ARG A 893 -27.98 -9.60 4.00
C ARG A 893 -28.00 -8.25 4.72
N PRO A 894 -29.18 -7.81 5.20
CA PRO A 894 -29.28 -6.72 6.16
C PRO A 894 -28.76 -7.17 7.53
N HIS A 895 -27.86 -6.40 8.13
CA HIS A 895 -27.25 -6.71 9.43
C HIS A 895 -26.80 -5.41 10.12
N ALA A 896 -27.00 -5.31 11.44
CA ALA A 896 -26.66 -4.13 12.23
C ALA A 896 -26.55 -4.43 13.72
N GLN A 897 -25.95 -3.51 14.47
CA GLN A 897 -25.93 -3.50 15.94
C GLN A 897 -27.32 -3.35 16.58
N GLU A 898 -27.45 -3.75 17.85
CA GLU A 898 -28.71 -3.90 18.58
C GLU A 898 -29.58 -2.64 18.62
N GLU A 899 -28.95 -1.46 18.62
CA GLU A 899 -29.66 -0.20 18.82
C GLU A 899 -30.65 0.09 17.71
N VAL A 900 -30.41 -0.41 16.48
CA VAL A 900 -31.34 -0.21 15.38
C VAL A 900 -31.48 -1.48 14.52
N PRO A 901 -32.65 -2.14 14.52
CA PRO A 901 -32.84 -3.40 13.82
C PRO A 901 -32.59 -3.27 12.32
N SER A 902 -31.86 -4.23 11.78
CA SER A 902 -31.50 -4.31 10.36
C SER A 902 -32.63 -4.87 9.49
N GLU A 903 -33.54 -5.66 10.04
CA GLU A 903 -34.58 -6.32 9.28
C GLU A 903 -35.71 -5.35 8.87
N PRO A 904 -36.23 -5.48 7.64
CA PRO A 904 -37.21 -4.53 7.11
C PRO A 904 -38.54 -4.58 7.86
N ILE A 905 -38.88 -5.72 8.49
CA ILE A 905 -40.11 -5.90 9.26
C ILE A 905 -40.24 -4.93 10.46
N PHE A 906 -39.12 -4.36 10.93
CA PHE A 906 -39.11 -3.41 12.06
C PHE A 906 -39.05 -1.95 11.61
N ARG A 907 -39.12 -1.68 10.30
CA ARG A 907 -39.10 -0.32 9.75
C ARG A 907 -40.48 0.29 9.68
N GLU A 908 -40.52 1.61 9.50
CA GLU A 908 -41.79 2.28 9.22
C GLU A 908 -42.43 1.73 7.94
N GLU A 909 -43.75 1.82 7.85
CA GLU A 909 -44.54 1.16 6.81
C GLU A 909 -44.07 1.50 5.38
N LYS A 910 -43.67 2.75 5.11
CA LYS A 910 -43.20 3.14 3.78
C LYS A 910 -41.85 2.49 3.44
N THR A 911 -40.89 2.57 4.35
CA THR A 911 -39.57 1.95 4.21
C THR A 911 -39.68 0.43 4.10
N LYS A 912 -40.48 -0.21 4.96
CA LYS A 912 -40.77 -1.64 4.91
C LYS A 912 -41.31 -2.06 3.54
N ASN A 913 -42.29 -1.32 3.00
CA ASN A 913 -42.86 -1.62 1.69
C ASN A 913 -41.84 -1.47 0.54
N ARG A 914 -40.93 -0.49 0.61
CA ARG A 914 -39.86 -0.34 -0.40
C ARG A 914 -38.81 -1.45 -0.30
N ALA A 915 -38.39 -1.78 0.92
CA ALA A 915 -37.48 -2.90 1.16
C ALA A 915 -38.12 -4.23 0.72
N LYS A 916 -39.42 -4.43 0.97
CA LYS A 916 -40.18 -5.58 0.48
C LYS A 916 -40.12 -5.68 -1.05
N LYS A 917 -40.41 -4.59 -1.78
CA LYS A 917 -40.31 -4.59 -3.26
C LYS A 917 -38.90 -4.95 -3.75
N ALA A 918 -37.86 -4.42 -3.10
CA ALA A 918 -36.48 -4.77 -3.44
C ALA A 918 -36.20 -6.27 -3.21
N ILE A 919 -36.66 -6.82 -2.09
CA ILE A 919 -36.56 -8.25 -1.79
C ILE A 919 -37.35 -9.08 -2.82
N GLU A 920 -38.57 -8.71 -3.15
CA GLU A 920 -39.38 -9.42 -4.16
C GLU A 920 -38.68 -9.44 -5.52
N LEU A 921 -38.13 -8.30 -5.97
CA LEU A 921 -37.35 -8.21 -7.21
C LEU A 921 -36.11 -9.12 -7.16
N ARG A 922 -35.40 -9.17 -6.03
CA ARG A 922 -34.26 -10.08 -5.84
C ARG A 922 -34.67 -11.55 -6.03
N TYR A 923 -35.86 -11.95 -5.60
CA TYR A 923 -36.39 -13.30 -5.77
C TYR A 923 -36.83 -13.58 -7.21
N GLN A 924 -37.44 -12.59 -7.88
CA GLN A 924 -37.78 -12.70 -9.30
C GLN A 924 -36.52 -12.85 -10.16
N LEU A 925 -35.43 -12.14 -9.83
CA LEU A 925 -34.15 -12.24 -10.52
C LEU A 925 -33.32 -13.49 -10.17
N LEU A 926 -33.85 -14.45 -9.39
CA LEU A 926 -33.13 -15.68 -9.04
C LEU A 926 -32.54 -16.43 -10.24
N PRO A 927 -33.25 -16.62 -11.38
CA PRO A 927 -32.65 -17.34 -12.50
C PRO A 927 -31.44 -16.59 -13.09
N TYR A 928 -31.51 -15.25 -13.16
CA TYR A 928 -30.39 -14.41 -13.60
C TYR A 928 -29.22 -14.47 -12.61
N ASN A 929 -29.48 -14.20 -11.33
CA ASN A 929 -28.46 -14.20 -10.27
C ASN A 929 -27.76 -15.56 -10.15
N TYR A 930 -28.51 -16.65 -10.32
CA TYR A 930 -27.97 -18.00 -10.26
C TYR A 930 -27.18 -18.38 -11.52
N THR A 931 -27.54 -17.84 -12.67
CA THR A 931 -26.78 -17.99 -13.92
C THR A 931 -25.44 -17.27 -13.86
N ILE A 932 -25.40 -16.03 -13.38
CA ILE A 932 -24.11 -15.31 -13.26
C ILE A 932 -23.22 -15.91 -12.15
N ALA A 933 -23.81 -16.53 -11.12
CA ALA A 933 -23.07 -17.34 -10.16
C ALA A 933 -22.48 -18.60 -10.80
N PHE A 934 -23.22 -19.23 -11.74
CA PHE A 934 -22.69 -20.34 -12.53
C PHE A 934 -21.55 -19.89 -13.46
N GLN A 935 -21.69 -18.74 -14.13
CA GLN A 935 -20.59 -18.16 -14.92
C GLN A 935 -19.33 -17.94 -14.05
N ASN A 936 -19.48 -17.40 -12.84
CA ASN A 936 -18.38 -17.28 -11.86
C ASN A 936 -17.76 -18.65 -11.51
N ASN A 937 -18.59 -19.66 -11.26
CA ASN A 937 -18.09 -21.00 -10.94
C ASN A 937 -17.30 -21.64 -12.10
N GLN A 938 -17.69 -21.36 -13.35
CA GLN A 938 -17.02 -21.93 -14.53
C GLN A 938 -15.77 -21.15 -14.93
N THR A 939 -15.80 -19.80 -14.83
CA THR A 939 -14.78 -18.91 -15.44
C THR A 939 -14.17 -17.90 -14.47
N GLY A 940 -14.60 -17.87 -13.20
CA GLY A 940 -14.21 -16.83 -12.25
C GLY A 940 -14.79 -15.44 -12.54
N SER A 941 -15.64 -15.32 -13.57
CA SER A 941 -16.29 -14.05 -13.95
C SER A 941 -16.96 -13.36 -12.76
N PRO A 942 -16.63 -12.10 -12.45
CA PRO A 942 -17.29 -11.34 -11.39
C PRO A 942 -18.80 -11.20 -11.61
N LEU A 943 -19.56 -11.17 -10.52
CA LEU A 943 -21.00 -10.85 -10.56
C LEU A 943 -21.21 -9.33 -10.71
N MET A 944 -20.45 -8.53 -9.96
CA MET A 944 -20.33 -7.08 -10.17
C MET A 944 -19.06 -6.81 -10.99
N ARG A 945 -19.19 -6.15 -12.15
CA ARG A 945 -18.08 -5.90 -13.06
C ARG A 945 -17.89 -4.39 -13.26
N PRO A 946 -16.64 -3.88 -13.26
CA PRO A 946 -16.37 -2.50 -13.63
C PRO A 946 -16.78 -2.22 -15.08
N VAL A 947 -17.23 -1.00 -15.35
CA VAL A 947 -17.63 -0.59 -16.72
C VAL A 947 -16.45 -0.68 -17.71
N PHE A 948 -15.22 -0.42 -17.25
CA PHE A 948 -14.04 -0.48 -18.11
C PHE A 948 -13.72 -1.89 -18.65
N PHE A 949 -14.43 -2.93 -18.22
CA PHE A 949 -14.29 -4.27 -18.81
C PHE A 949 -14.64 -4.27 -20.30
N ASP A 950 -15.62 -3.47 -20.70
CA ASP A 950 -16.04 -3.30 -22.11
C ASP A 950 -15.29 -2.12 -22.80
N GLU A 951 -14.66 -1.24 -22.02
CA GLU A 951 -13.97 -0.04 -22.51
C GLU A 951 -12.54 0.09 -21.93
N PRO A 952 -11.63 -0.87 -22.18
CA PRO A 952 -10.29 -0.89 -21.57
C PRO A 952 -9.40 0.29 -21.96
N THR A 953 -9.77 1.04 -23.00
CA THR A 953 -9.02 2.21 -23.50
C THR A 953 -9.60 3.56 -23.04
N ASN A 954 -10.72 3.55 -22.32
CA ASN A 954 -11.35 4.77 -21.82
C ASN A 954 -10.82 5.12 -20.42
N ASN A 955 -9.82 6.01 -20.38
CA ASN A 955 -9.13 6.39 -19.14
C ASN A 955 -10.05 6.96 -18.05
N GLU A 956 -11.15 7.64 -18.41
CA GLU A 956 -12.11 8.16 -17.43
C GLU A 956 -12.85 7.03 -16.71
N GLN A 957 -13.08 5.90 -17.41
CA GLN A 957 -13.83 4.76 -16.86
C GLN A 957 -12.96 3.82 -16.03
N LEU A 958 -11.63 3.86 -16.19
CA LEU A 958 -10.68 3.07 -15.37
C LEU A 958 -10.85 3.34 -13.87
N ILE A 959 -11.32 4.53 -13.50
CA ILE A 959 -11.52 4.92 -12.09
C ILE A 959 -12.99 4.94 -11.65
N ASN A 960 -13.93 4.54 -12.51
CA ASN A 960 -15.37 4.63 -12.22
C ASN A 960 -15.83 3.47 -11.32
N ALA A 961 -16.25 3.81 -10.10
CA ALA A 961 -16.97 2.90 -9.19
C ALA A 961 -18.44 3.31 -8.96
N ASN A 962 -18.91 4.38 -9.59
CA ASN A 962 -20.27 4.89 -9.39
C ASN A 962 -21.31 4.10 -10.18
N THR A 963 -20.90 3.56 -11.33
CA THR A 963 -21.74 2.74 -12.20
C THR A 963 -21.01 1.44 -12.51
N TYR A 964 -21.73 0.32 -12.49
CA TYR A 964 -21.16 -1.00 -12.71
C TYR A 964 -22.14 -1.92 -13.45
N TYR A 965 -21.63 -3.02 -13.96
CA TYR A 965 -22.46 -4.09 -14.51
C TYR A 965 -22.83 -5.12 -13.46
N TRP A 966 -24.10 -5.52 -13.41
CA TRP A 966 -24.54 -6.72 -12.68
C TRP A 966 -24.73 -7.85 -13.70
N GLY A 967 -23.79 -8.80 -13.71
CA GLY A 967 -23.62 -9.74 -14.83
C GLY A 967 -23.18 -9.02 -16.11
N GLU A 968 -23.71 -9.43 -17.26
CA GLU A 968 -23.42 -8.80 -18.56
C GLU A 968 -24.55 -7.89 -19.08
N ASP A 969 -25.75 -7.98 -18.50
CA ASP A 969 -26.95 -7.38 -19.09
C ASP A 969 -27.48 -6.16 -18.35
N PHE A 970 -27.16 -5.99 -17.06
CA PHE A 970 -27.63 -4.85 -16.27
C PHE A 970 -26.54 -3.83 -16.04
N LEU A 971 -26.85 -2.55 -16.24
CA LEU A 971 -26.05 -1.40 -15.82
C LEU A 971 -26.74 -0.72 -14.62
N VAL A 972 -25.99 -0.54 -13.53
CA VAL A 972 -26.55 -0.08 -12.24
C VAL A 972 -25.76 1.11 -11.72
N THR A 973 -26.48 2.15 -11.28
CA THR A 973 -25.90 3.33 -10.62
C THR A 973 -26.60 3.52 -9.27
N PRO A 974 -26.00 3.08 -8.15
CA PRO A 974 -26.58 3.29 -6.82
C PRO A 974 -26.70 4.77 -6.46
N ILE A 975 -27.71 5.11 -5.66
CA ILE A 975 -27.82 6.43 -5.05
C ILE A 975 -27.13 6.39 -3.69
N VAL A 976 -26.01 7.10 -3.59
CA VAL A 976 -25.09 7.06 -2.44
C VAL A 976 -24.97 8.40 -1.71
N ASN A 977 -25.90 9.32 -1.97
CA ASN A 977 -26.02 10.60 -1.30
C ASN A 977 -27.48 10.84 -0.90
N PRO A 978 -27.75 11.57 0.20
CA PRO A 978 -29.11 11.92 0.61
C PRO A 978 -29.77 12.90 -0.36
N ASP A 979 -31.10 12.88 -0.41
CA ASP A 979 -31.94 13.88 -1.10
C ASP A 979 -31.63 14.07 -2.61
N VAL A 980 -31.02 13.08 -3.27
CA VAL A 980 -30.70 13.14 -4.70
C VAL A 980 -31.98 13.06 -5.53
N THR A 981 -32.22 14.08 -6.35
CA THR A 981 -33.38 14.15 -7.27
C THR A 981 -33.01 13.94 -8.74
N VAL A 982 -31.74 14.14 -9.08
CA VAL A 982 -31.16 13.90 -10.40
C VAL A 982 -29.78 13.27 -10.21
N GLN A 983 -29.51 12.18 -10.93
CA GLN A 983 -28.23 11.48 -10.93
C GLN A 983 -27.65 11.52 -12.34
N GLN A 984 -26.35 11.80 -12.48
CA GLN A 984 -25.67 11.62 -13.75
C GLN A 984 -25.28 10.15 -13.89
N VAL A 985 -25.65 9.52 -15.00
CA VAL A 985 -25.34 8.12 -15.32
C VAL A 985 -24.49 8.10 -16.60
N TYR A 986 -23.38 7.37 -16.55
CA TYR A 986 -22.59 7.05 -17.73
C TYR A 986 -23.17 5.82 -18.41
N PHE A 987 -23.49 5.94 -19.70
CA PHE A 987 -23.93 4.83 -20.53
C PHE A 987 -22.76 4.37 -21.41
N PRO A 988 -22.26 3.13 -21.24
CA PRO A 988 -21.12 2.62 -22.00
C PRO A 988 -21.35 2.63 -23.51
N GLU A 989 -20.28 2.90 -24.27
CA GLU A 989 -20.21 2.95 -25.73
C GLU A 989 -20.70 1.66 -26.40
N ASN A 990 -21.03 1.76 -27.69
CA ASN A 990 -21.40 0.64 -28.56
C ASN A 990 -22.67 -0.14 -28.14
N HIS A 991 -23.38 0.32 -27.13
CA HIS A 991 -24.57 -0.33 -26.61
C HIS A 991 -25.77 0.62 -26.57
N VAL A 992 -26.95 0.05 -26.79
CA VAL A 992 -28.23 0.68 -26.49
C VAL A 992 -28.68 0.13 -25.14
N TRP A 993 -29.24 1.01 -24.31
CA TRP A 993 -29.68 0.69 -22.96
C TRP A 993 -31.17 1.05 -22.81
N PHE A 994 -31.91 0.26 -22.04
CA PHE A 994 -33.30 0.51 -21.71
C PHE A 994 -33.45 0.65 -20.19
N ASP A 995 -34.12 1.68 -19.72
CA ASP A 995 -34.46 1.79 -18.30
C ASP A 995 -35.37 0.60 -17.90
N PHE A 996 -34.93 -0.17 -16.91
CA PHE A 996 -35.56 -1.44 -16.51
C PHE A 996 -37.01 -1.26 -16.01
N TYR A 997 -37.39 -0.06 -15.57
CA TYR A 997 -38.69 0.20 -14.97
C TYR A 997 -39.65 0.94 -15.90
N THR A 998 -39.13 1.67 -16.88
CA THR A 998 -39.92 2.58 -17.74
C THR A 998 -39.82 2.29 -19.22
N ASP A 999 -38.93 1.39 -19.65
CA ASP A 999 -38.58 1.10 -21.05
C ASP A 999 -38.02 2.31 -21.83
N GLU A 1000 -37.65 3.42 -21.16
CA GLU A 1000 -37.01 4.54 -21.85
C GLU A 1000 -35.68 4.08 -22.47
N LYS A 1001 -35.48 4.38 -23.76
CA LYS A 1001 -34.28 4.04 -24.52
C LYS A 1001 -33.19 5.11 -24.38
N PHE A 1002 -31.96 4.65 -24.16
CA PHE A 1002 -30.73 5.42 -24.03
C PHE A 1002 -29.68 4.91 -25.02
N ILE A 1003 -28.92 5.83 -25.62
CA ILE A 1003 -27.79 5.48 -26.51
C ILE A 1003 -26.50 5.55 -25.68
N GLY A 1004 -25.60 4.60 -25.86
CA GLY A 1004 -24.28 4.56 -25.22
C GLY A 1004 -23.32 5.67 -25.64
N GLY A 1005 -22.17 5.73 -24.96
CA GLY A 1005 -21.09 6.70 -25.20
C GLY A 1005 -21.37 8.09 -24.67
N GLN A 1006 -22.23 8.22 -23.65
CA GLN A 1006 -22.60 9.53 -23.10
C GLN A 1006 -22.94 9.47 -21.60
N ASN A 1007 -22.79 10.61 -20.94
CA ASN A 1007 -23.38 10.87 -19.64
C ASN A 1007 -24.77 11.50 -19.83
N LYS A 1008 -25.78 11.04 -19.07
CA LYS A 1008 -27.11 11.64 -19.06
C LYS A 1008 -27.62 11.85 -17.64
N ASP A 1009 -28.26 12.99 -17.42
CA ASP A 1009 -28.95 13.30 -16.19
C ASP A 1009 -30.29 12.55 -16.15
N VAL A 1010 -30.47 11.70 -15.15
CA VAL A 1010 -31.66 10.88 -14.97
C VAL A 1010 -32.39 11.28 -13.70
N THR A 1011 -33.73 11.31 -13.76
CA THR A 1011 -34.55 11.65 -12.61
C THR A 1011 -34.54 10.51 -11.61
N VAL A 1012 -34.21 10.80 -10.36
CA VAL A 1012 -34.16 9.78 -9.31
C VAL A 1012 -35.55 9.56 -8.71
N SER A 1013 -35.97 8.30 -8.69
CA SER A 1013 -37.16 7.85 -7.97
C SER A 1013 -36.77 7.35 -6.59
N ILE A 1014 -37.64 7.48 -5.58
CA ILE A 1014 -37.45 6.83 -4.28
C ILE A 1014 -37.79 5.33 -4.33
N GLU A 1015 -38.54 4.89 -5.34
CA GLU A 1015 -39.03 3.52 -5.44
C GLU A 1015 -37.98 2.54 -5.98
N ASN A 1016 -36.96 3.02 -6.68
CA ASN A 1016 -35.87 2.23 -7.25
C ASN A 1016 -34.58 3.06 -7.42
N ILE A 1017 -33.47 2.38 -7.71
CA ILE A 1017 -32.22 3.01 -8.18
C ILE A 1017 -32.16 2.96 -9.71
N PRO A 1018 -31.42 3.87 -10.37
CA PRO A 1018 -31.14 3.79 -11.81
C PRO A 1018 -30.62 2.39 -12.20
N THR A 1019 -31.36 1.70 -13.06
CA THR A 1019 -31.05 0.35 -13.52
C THR A 1019 -31.46 0.25 -14.98
N TYR A 1020 -30.53 -0.20 -15.82
CA TYR A 1020 -30.74 -0.30 -17.26
C TYR A 1020 -30.39 -1.69 -17.76
N VAL A 1021 -31.09 -2.12 -18.80
CA VAL A 1021 -30.87 -3.39 -19.48
C VAL A 1021 -30.26 -3.14 -20.86
N LYS A 1022 -29.22 -3.91 -21.18
CA LYS A 1022 -28.54 -3.88 -22.48
C LYS A 1022 -29.48 -4.36 -23.59
N ALA A 1023 -29.47 -3.69 -24.74
CA ALA A 1023 -30.18 -4.19 -25.92
C ALA A 1023 -29.65 -5.56 -26.33
N GLY A 1024 -30.53 -6.47 -26.76
CA GLY A 1024 -30.22 -7.87 -27.04
C GLY A 1024 -30.26 -8.79 -25.82
N ALA A 1025 -30.44 -8.26 -24.61
CA ALA A 1025 -30.51 -9.11 -23.42
C ALA A 1025 -31.81 -9.90 -23.33
N PHE A 1026 -31.71 -11.13 -22.81
CA PHE A 1026 -32.82 -11.93 -22.32
C PHE A 1026 -32.80 -11.95 -20.80
N ILE A 1027 -33.79 -11.29 -20.17
CA ILE A 1027 -33.92 -11.22 -18.72
C ILE A 1027 -35.06 -12.12 -18.26
N SER A 1028 -34.72 -13.16 -17.50
CA SER A 1028 -35.69 -14.08 -16.92
C SER A 1028 -36.12 -13.65 -15.52
N LEU A 1029 -37.43 -13.48 -15.32
CA LEU A 1029 -38.03 -13.22 -14.02
C LEU A 1029 -38.85 -14.45 -13.57
N ALA A 1030 -38.41 -15.10 -12.50
CA ALA A 1030 -39.16 -16.16 -11.86
C ALA A 1030 -40.46 -15.60 -11.25
N GLN A 1031 -41.46 -16.47 -11.14
CA GLN A 1031 -42.66 -16.15 -10.35
C GLN A 1031 -42.29 -15.91 -8.89
N LEU A 1032 -42.93 -14.93 -8.25
CA LEU A 1032 -42.61 -14.56 -6.88
C LEU A 1032 -42.88 -15.73 -5.92
N VAL A 1033 -41.87 -16.05 -5.11
CA VAL A 1033 -41.94 -17.09 -4.08
C VAL A 1033 -41.46 -16.55 -2.73
N GLN A 1034 -41.99 -17.12 -1.65
CA GLN A 1034 -41.65 -16.72 -0.28
C GLN A 1034 -40.38 -17.38 0.28
N SER A 1035 -39.80 -18.33 -0.47
CA SER A 1035 -38.50 -18.95 -0.20
C SER A 1035 -37.96 -19.58 -1.49
N THR A 1036 -36.65 -19.58 -1.66
CA THR A 1036 -35.96 -20.25 -2.78
C THR A 1036 -36.22 -21.76 -2.86
N LYS A 1037 -36.65 -22.41 -1.77
CA LYS A 1037 -37.07 -23.84 -1.80
C LYS A 1037 -38.29 -24.09 -2.68
N ASN A 1038 -39.11 -23.07 -2.88
CA ASN A 1038 -40.30 -23.12 -3.73
C ASN A 1038 -40.04 -22.62 -5.16
N TYR A 1039 -38.80 -22.24 -5.47
CA TYR A 1039 -38.38 -21.82 -6.80
C TYR A 1039 -38.63 -22.92 -7.84
N SER A 1040 -39.16 -22.54 -8.99
CA SER A 1040 -39.30 -23.39 -10.17
C SER A 1040 -39.15 -22.55 -11.44
N LEU A 1041 -38.60 -23.15 -12.48
CA LEU A 1041 -38.60 -22.61 -13.84
C LEU A 1041 -39.72 -23.18 -14.72
N ASP A 1042 -40.70 -23.89 -14.15
CA ASP A 1042 -41.84 -24.38 -14.92
C ASP A 1042 -42.72 -23.23 -15.43
N ASN A 1043 -42.72 -22.08 -14.74
CA ASN A 1043 -43.43 -20.87 -15.15
C ASN A 1043 -42.55 -19.65 -14.83
N PHE A 1044 -42.26 -18.83 -15.84
CA PHE A 1044 -41.47 -17.61 -15.68
C PHE A 1044 -41.71 -16.64 -16.83
N ASP A 1045 -41.36 -15.38 -16.60
CA ASP A 1045 -41.45 -14.33 -17.61
C ASP A 1045 -40.07 -14.16 -18.25
N LEU A 1046 -40.02 -14.09 -19.58
CA LEU A 1046 -38.78 -13.91 -20.34
C LEU A 1046 -38.86 -12.59 -21.08
N HIS A 1047 -38.03 -11.63 -20.70
CA HIS A 1047 -38.00 -10.30 -21.29
C HIS A 1047 -36.87 -10.20 -22.31
N TYR A 1048 -37.18 -9.98 -23.58
CA TYR A 1048 -36.19 -9.71 -24.63
C TYR A 1048 -36.19 -8.22 -25.01
N TYR A 1049 -35.04 -7.58 -24.86
CA TYR A 1049 -34.86 -6.14 -25.13
C TYR A 1049 -34.40 -5.89 -26.56
N HIS A 1050 -35.34 -5.95 -27.50
CA HIS A 1050 -35.06 -5.78 -28.93
C HIS A 1050 -34.58 -4.37 -29.29
N ASP A 1051 -33.52 -4.28 -30.09
CA ASP A 1051 -33.19 -3.08 -30.86
C ASP A 1051 -32.52 -3.46 -32.19
N ASN A 1052 -32.80 -2.69 -33.25
CA ASN A 1052 -32.22 -2.96 -34.58
C ASN A 1052 -30.69 -2.78 -34.63
N SER A 1053 -30.06 -2.23 -33.60
CA SER A 1053 -28.59 -2.17 -33.51
C SER A 1053 -27.95 -3.50 -33.15
N VAL A 1054 -28.73 -4.48 -32.70
CA VAL A 1054 -28.27 -5.82 -32.33
C VAL A 1054 -28.83 -6.78 -33.38
N GLU A 1055 -27.95 -7.23 -34.29
CA GLU A 1055 -28.33 -8.15 -35.37
C GLU A 1055 -28.51 -9.58 -34.84
N GLU A 1056 -27.71 -9.96 -33.84
CA GLU A 1056 -27.70 -11.29 -33.23
C GLU A 1056 -27.39 -11.16 -31.72
N SER A 1057 -28.03 -12.00 -30.89
CA SER A 1057 -27.76 -12.08 -29.45
C SER A 1057 -28.12 -13.45 -28.89
N GLU A 1058 -27.26 -14.01 -28.05
CA GLU A 1058 -27.48 -15.27 -27.34
C GLU A 1058 -27.36 -15.07 -25.83
N ARG A 1059 -28.26 -15.68 -25.05
CA ARG A 1059 -28.15 -15.81 -23.59
C ARG A 1059 -28.58 -17.20 -23.16
N PHE A 1060 -28.13 -17.63 -21.98
CA PHE A 1060 -28.63 -18.85 -21.36
C PHE A 1060 -29.04 -18.64 -19.90
N ILE A 1061 -29.93 -19.50 -19.40
CA ILE A 1061 -30.27 -19.65 -17.98
C ILE A 1061 -29.72 -20.98 -17.50
N TYR A 1062 -28.92 -20.98 -16.43
CA TYR A 1062 -28.50 -22.21 -15.76
C TYR A 1062 -29.47 -22.58 -14.63
N ASN A 1063 -29.87 -23.85 -14.58
CA ASN A 1063 -30.72 -24.38 -13.52
C ASN A 1063 -30.32 -25.80 -13.09
N ASP A 1064 -30.41 -26.06 -11.80
CA ASP A 1064 -30.21 -27.38 -11.19
C ASP A 1064 -31.13 -27.53 -9.95
N ASP A 1065 -30.82 -28.41 -9.00
CA ASP A 1065 -31.62 -28.57 -7.78
C ASP A 1065 -31.35 -27.50 -6.69
N GLY A 1066 -30.39 -26.61 -6.89
CA GLY A 1066 -30.01 -25.55 -5.96
C GLY A 1066 -29.26 -26.02 -4.71
N THR A 1067 -28.94 -27.31 -4.57
CA THR A 1067 -28.35 -27.89 -3.35
C THR A 1067 -27.16 -28.81 -3.61
N THR A 1068 -27.14 -29.55 -4.71
CA THR A 1068 -26.15 -30.60 -4.93
C THR A 1068 -24.79 -29.99 -5.26
N LEU A 1069 -23.76 -30.39 -4.51
CA LEU A 1069 -22.37 -30.05 -4.80
C LEU A 1069 -21.98 -30.63 -6.16
N ASN A 1070 -21.40 -29.79 -7.02
CA ASN A 1070 -20.93 -30.14 -8.37
C ASN A 1070 -22.05 -30.75 -9.24
N ALA A 1071 -23.23 -30.12 -9.22
CA ALA A 1071 -24.40 -30.59 -9.97
C ALA A 1071 -24.15 -30.59 -11.50
N PHE A 1072 -23.42 -29.61 -12.00
CA PHE A 1072 -23.03 -29.52 -13.41
C PHE A 1072 -22.18 -30.73 -13.84
N GLU A 1073 -21.11 -31.03 -13.10
CA GLU A 1073 -20.21 -32.16 -13.35
C GLU A 1073 -20.88 -33.52 -13.14
N LYS A 1074 -21.96 -33.57 -12.35
CA LYS A 1074 -22.81 -34.74 -12.13
C LYS A 1074 -23.91 -34.89 -13.17
N GLU A 1075 -23.96 -34.00 -14.16
CA GLU A 1075 -24.99 -33.95 -15.21
C GLU A 1075 -26.41 -33.82 -14.64
N GLN A 1076 -26.58 -33.07 -13.54
CA GLN A 1076 -27.84 -32.80 -12.84
C GLN A 1076 -28.30 -31.35 -13.05
N TYR A 1077 -28.30 -30.89 -14.30
CA TYR A 1077 -28.66 -29.52 -14.66
C TYR A 1077 -29.46 -29.46 -15.97
N GLU A 1078 -30.10 -28.33 -16.18
CA GLU A 1078 -30.56 -27.85 -17.50
C GLU A 1078 -29.99 -26.45 -17.75
N LYS A 1079 -29.61 -26.16 -18.99
CA LYS A 1079 -29.32 -24.84 -19.51
C LYS A 1079 -30.35 -24.53 -20.59
N LEU A 1080 -31.10 -23.44 -20.43
CA LEU A 1080 -32.06 -22.95 -21.41
C LEU A 1080 -31.39 -21.84 -22.20
N ILE A 1081 -31.22 -22.01 -23.50
CA ILE A 1081 -30.51 -21.11 -24.41
C ILE A 1081 -31.56 -20.37 -25.25
N PHE A 1082 -31.37 -19.06 -25.39
CA PHE A 1082 -32.23 -18.16 -26.13
C PHE A 1082 -31.38 -17.35 -27.09
N GLU A 1083 -31.67 -17.51 -28.37
CA GLU A 1083 -30.99 -16.81 -29.45
C GLU A 1083 -32.00 -15.90 -30.13
N ALA A 1084 -31.57 -14.71 -30.54
CA ALA A 1084 -32.37 -13.81 -31.35
C ALA A 1084 -31.54 -13.28 -32.51
N GLU A 1085 -32.10 -13.35 -33.73
CA GLU A 1085 -31.47 -12.89 -34.97
C GLU A 1085 -32.44 -12.06 -35.82
N ILE A 1086 -31.92 -11.08 -36.56
CA ILE A 1086 -32.69 -10.29 -37.54
C ILE A 1086 -32.37 -10.75 -38.98
N GLU A 1087 -33.19 -11.65 -39.54
CA GLU A 1087 -33.06 -12.12 -40.93
C GLU A 1087 -34.17 -11.60 -41.87
N GLU A 1088 -33.83 -11.04 -43.05
CA GLU A 1088 -34.77 -10.73 -44.15
C GLU A 1088 -36.14 -10.09 -43.75
N LYS A 1089 -36.17 -9.26 -42.69
CA LYS A 1089 -37.35 -8.61 -42.03
C LYS A 1089 -38.15 -9.45 -41.03
N TRP A 1090 -37.53 -10.46 -40.45
CA TRP A 1090 -38.02 -11.20 -39.31
C TRP A 1090 -37.08 -10.97 -38.14
N LEU A 1091 -37.66 -10.86 -36.95
CA LEU A 1091 -36.97 -11.16 -35.71
C LEU A 1091 -37.25 -12.63 -35.42
N GLU A 1092 -36.22 -13.45 -35.50
CA GLU A 1092 -36.26 -14.88 -35.21
C GLU A 1092 -35.72 -15.08 -33.80
N ILE A 1093 -36.43 -15.87 -33.00
CA ILE A 1093 -36.04 -16.16 -31.62
C ILE A 1093 -36.11 -17.67 -31.44
N ASP A 1094 -34.98 -18.29 -31.16
CA ASP A 1094 -34.82 -19.72 -31.02
C ASP A 1094 -34.56 -20.12 -29.57
N PHE A 1095 -35.28 -21.16 -29.14
CA PHE A 1095 -35.20 -21.71 -27.80
C PHE A 1095 -34.60 -23.11 -27.88
N GLU A 1096 -33.41 -23.28 -27.30
CA GLU A 1096 -32.71 -24.56 -27.22
C GLU A 1096 -32.41 -24.94 -25.77
N ALA A 1097 -32.23 -26.23 -25.48
CA ALA A 1097 -31.85 -26.65 -24.14
C ALA A 1097 -30.74 -27.71 -24.15
N GLU A 1098 -29.73 -27.48 -23.30
CA GLU A 1098 -28.70 -28.45 -22.97
C GLU A 1098 -29.05 -29.06 -21.60
N THR A 1099 -29.24 -30.38 -21.53
CA THR A 1099 -29.66 -31.06 -20.30
C THR A 1099 -28.69 -32.18 -19.96
N GLY A 1100 -28.23 -32.22 -18.71
CA GLY A 1100 -27.43 -33.33 -18.22
C GLY A 1100 -28.23 -34.64 -18.16
N SER A 1101 -27.57 -35.79 -18.35
CA SER A 1101 -28.25 -37.09 -18.46
C SER A 1101 -29.01 -37.52 -17.19
N ASN A 1102 -28.68 -36.94 -16.02
CA ASN A 1102 -29.32 -37.20 -14.74
C ASN A 1102 -30.35 -36.13 -14.35
N TYR A 1103 -30.59 -35.15 -15.21
CA TYR A 1103 -31.61 -34.13 -14.99
C TYR A 1103 -32.98 -34.58 -15.52
N LYS A 1104 -34.05 -34.23 -14.80
CA LYS A 1104 -35.42 -34.51 -15.24
C LYS A 1104 -36.03 -33.26 -15.82
N THR A 1105 -36.16 -33.22 -17.15
CA THR A 1105 -36.76 -32.11 -17.88
C THR A 1105 -38.23 -31.91 -17.54
N SER A 1106 -38.70 -30.66 -17.63
CA SER A 1106 -40.09 -30.27 -17.50
C SER A 1106 -40.52 -29.37 -18.65
N THR A 1107 -41.82 -29.32 -18.92
CA THR A 1107 -42.40 -28.33 -19.83
C THR A 1107 -42.35 -26.95 -19.17
N LYS A 1108 -41.92 -25.94 -19.93
CA LYS A 1108 -41.86 -24.55 -19.48
C LYS A 1108 -43.06 -23.79 -20.06
N ASN A 1109 -43.75 -23.03 -19.22
CA ASN A 1109 -44.71 -22.03 -19.63
C ASN A 1109 -44.04 -20.66 -19.49
N ILE A 1110 -43.78 -20.02 -20.62
CA ILE A 1110 -42.98 -18.81 -20.69
C ILE A 1110 -43.88 -17.70 -21.23
N ASP A 1111 -44.02 -16.62 -20.47
CA ASP A 1111 -44.56 -15.38 -21.01
C ASP A 1111 -43.39 -14.59 -21.61
N LEU A 1112 -43.19 -14.71 -22.93
CA LEU A 1112 -42.14 -13.98 -23.65
C LEU A 1112 -42.62 -12.55 -23.90
N ILE A 1113 -41.94 -11.57 -23.31
CA ILE A 1113 -42.19 -10.13 -23.51
C ILE A 1113 -41.06 -9.54 -24.34
N ILE A 1114 -41.39 -9.07 -25.54
CA ILE A 1114 -40.45 -8.36 -26.41
C ILE A 1114 -40.68 -6.87 -26.24
N HIS A 1115 -39.65 -6.15 -25.78
CA HIS A 1115 -39.67 -4.71 -25.55
C HIS A 1115 -39.31 -3.92 -26.82
N ASN A 1116 -39.62 -2.62 -26.84
CA ASN A 1116 -39.29 -1.71 -27.95
C ASN A 1116 -39.86 -2.13 -29.32
N VAL A 1117 -41.00 -2.81 -29.31
CA VAL A 1117 -41.81 -3.16 -30.48
C VAL A 1117 -42.75 -1.99 -30.79
N ASN A 1118 -42.19 -0.90 -31.30
CA ASN A 1118 -42.92 0.34 -31.66
C ASN A 1118 -43.69 0.24 -33.00
N TRP A 1119 -43.76 -0.95 -33.56
CA TRP A 1119 -44.44 -1.30 -34.80
C TRP A 1119 -45.44 -2.42 -34.55
N GLN A 1120 -46.56 -2.43 -35.27
CA GLN A 1120 -47.54 -3.50 -35.13
C GLN A 1120 -47.10 -4.76 -35.88
N PRO A 1121 -46.93 -5.91 -35.22
CA PRO A 1121 -46.50 -7.13 -35.90
C PRO A 1121 -47.50 -7.62 -36.94
N LYS A 1122 -47.02 -7.86 -38.16
CA LYS A 1122 -47.89 -8.30 -39.28
C LYS A 1122 -48.24 -9.78 -39.18
N THR A 1123 -47.31 -10.59 -38.71
CA THR A 1123 -47.44 -12.06 -38.61
C THR A 1123 -46.46 -12.53 -37.57
N ILE A 1124 -46.94 -13.41 -36.69
CA ILE A 1124 -46.14 -14.07 -35.67
C ILE A 1124 -46.35 -15.56 -35.85
N LYS A 1125 -45.27 -16.32 -35.81
CA LYS A 1125 -45.30 -17.78 -35.94
C LYS A 1125 -44.58 -18.40 -34.75
N ILE A 1126 -45.09 -19.56 -34.32
CA ILE A 1126 -44.40 -20.48 -33.40
C ILE A 1126 -44.34 -21.83 -34.12
N ASP A 1127 -43.14 -22.38 -34.32
CA ASP A 1127 -42.89 -23.58 -35.15
C ASP A 1127 -43.58 -23.50 -36.52
N GLY A 1128 -43.43 -22.35 -37.19
CA GLY A 1128 -44.05 -22.08 -38.50
C GLY A 1128 -45.57 -21.88 -38.50
N LYS A 1129 -46.27 -22.07 -37.36
CA LYS A 1129 -47.73 -21.90 -37.25
C LYS A 1129 -48.07 -20.48 -36.81
N LYS A 1130 -48.94 -19.81 -37.56
CA LYS A 1130 -49.40 -18.46 -37.22
C LYS A 1130 -50.18 -18.45 -35.91
N VAL A 1131 -49.81 -17.52 -35.02
CA VAL A 1131 -50.49 -17.26 -33.75
C VAL A 1131 -51.03 -15.84 -33.70
N THR A 1132 -52.05 -15.62 -32.86
CA THR A 1132 -52.57 -14.28 -32.55
C THR A 1132 -52.19 -13.95 -31.13
N VAL A 1133 -51.51 -12.83 -30.93
CA VAL A 1133 -51.04 -12.36 -29.62
C VAL A 1133 -51.40 -10.90 -29.43
N ASN A 1134 -51.27 -10.42 -28.19
CA ASN A 1134 -51.58 -9.04 -27.84
C ASN A 1134 -50.33 -8.16 -28.02
N TRP A 1135 -50.44 -7.13 -28.86
CA TRP A 1135 -49.45 -6.06 -28.97
C TRP A 1135 -49.97 -4.84 -28.22
N ASP A 1136 -49.21 -4.35 -27.24
CA ASP A 1136 -49.55 -3.16 -26.47
C ASP A 1136 -48.86 -1.95 -27.11
N SER A 1137 -49.64 -1.17 -27.86
CA SER A 1137 -49.14 0.03 -28.53
C SER A 1137 -48.79 1.18 -27.58
N GLU A 1138 -49.32 1.19 -26.36
CA GLU A 1138 -48.99 2.22 -25.37
C GLU A 1138 -47.66 1.92 -24.68
N LYS A 1139 -47.37 0.63 -24.47
CA LYS A 1139 -46.11 0.17 -23.87
C LYS A 1139 -45.00 -0.15 -24.88
N ASN A 1140 -45.30 -0.13 -26.18
CA ASN A 1140 -44.39 -0.59 -27.24
C ASN A 1140 -43.84 -2.00 -26.96
N SER A 1141 -44.69 -2.92 -26.52
CA SER A 1141 -44.27 -4.29 -26.18
C SER A 1141 -45.20 -5.35 -26.75
N LEU A 1142 -44.65 -6.54 -26.94
CA LEU A 1142 -45.34 -7.71 -27.50
C LEU A 1142 -45.22 -8.87 -26.52
N SER A 1143 -46.36 -9.40 -26.06
CA SER A 1143 -46.39 -10.55 -25.16
C SER A 1143 -46.85 -11.80 -25.88
N ILE A 1144 -46.05 -12.86 -25.83
CA ILE A 1144 -46.27 -14.14 -26.51
C ILE A 1144 -46.26 -15.24 -25.44
N PRO A 1145 -47.39 -15.89 -25.13
CA PRO A 1145 -47.39 -17.07 -24.27
C PRO A 1145 -46.82 -18.26 -25.05
N VAL A 1146 -45.78 -18.87 -24.51
CA VAL A 1146 -45.03 -19.99 -25.10
C VAL A 1146 -45.12 -21.19 -24.17
N ILE A 1147 -45.43 -22.36 -24.74
CA ILE A 1147 -45.35 -23.65 -24.05
C ILE A 1147 -44.24 -24.44 -24.73
N TRP A 1148 -43.16 -24.70 -24.00
CA TRP A 1148 -41.96 -25.30 -24.55
C TRP A 1148 -41.62 -26.62 -23.87
N GLU A 1149 -41.54 -27.69 -24.68
CA GLU A 1149 -40.99 -28.98 -24.25
C GLU A 1149 -39.48 -28.98 -24.49
N THR A 1150 -38.67 -28.77 -23.45
CA THR A 1150 -37.20 -28.57 -23.56
C THR A 1150 -36.43 -29.72 -24.23
N SER A 1151 -37.06 -30.87 -24.47
CA SER A 1151 -36.51 -31.94 -25.32
C SER A 1151 -36.49 -31.62 -26.83
N LYS A 1152 -37.04 -30.47 -27.24
CA LYS A 1152 -37.14 -30.03 -28.64
C LYS A 1152 -36.78 -28.56 -28.72
N GLU A 1153 -36.15 -28.17 -29.82
CA GLU A 1153 -36.03 -26.76 -30.22
C GLU A 1153 -37.41 -26.15 -30.47
N LEU A 1154 -37.53 -24.84 -30.27
CA LEU A 1154 -38.74 -24.07 -30.57
C LEU A 1154 -38.34 -22.75 -31.23
N GLU A 1155 -38.98 -22.45 -32.37
CA GLU A 1155 -38.67 -21.27 -33.20
C GLU A 1155 -39.85 -20.29 -33.16
N ILE A 1156 -39.56 -19.01 -32.90
CA ILE A 1156 -40.54 -17.92 -32.91
C ILE A 1156 -40.12 -16.86 -33.92
N ASN A 1157 -40.89 -16.67 -34.99
CA ASN A 1157 -40.63 -15.59 -35.95
C ASN A 1157 -41.66 -14.46 -35.80
N VAL A 1158 -41.18 -13.23 -35.63
CA VAL A 1158 -41.97 -12.00 -35.55
C VAL A 1158 -41.65 -11.13 -36.76
N LYS A 1159 -42.65 -10.86 -37.61
CA LYS A 1159 -42.43 -10.07 -38.83
C LYS A 1159 -42.42 -8.57 -38.56
N LEU A 1160 -41.29 -7.93 -38.85
CA LEU A 1160 -41.04 -6.48 -38.73
C LEU A 1160 -41.94 -5.62 -39.67
#